data_AF-A0A661FX89-F1
#
_entry.id   AF-A0A661FX89-F1
#
_cell.length_a   1.000
_cell.length_b   1.000
_cell.length_c   1.000
_cell.angle_alpha   90.00
_cell.angle_beta   90.00
_cell.angle_gamma   90.00
#
_symmetry.space_group_name_H-M   'P 1'
#
loop_
_entity.id
_entity.type
_entity.pdbx_description
1 polymer ?
#
loop_
_entity_poly.entity_id
_entity_poly.type
_entity_poly.pdbx_seq_one_letter_code
_entity_poly.pdbx_strand_id
1 'polypeptide(L)'
;MPGGLVQPGLDIDNNGVNDCSQSYQGYFSTFTHSPPAVGFIGGCYIIEDDGSVRPLRDGLIAGDINQFGADGVADGSNEDMLLPDDQKYSINITANYDLTNSTNLFFEGKYVRQETTNTAPLNTFWDLLTISPDNPYIAQLPPDLAALGAVDGLFITRDPNDLGPNNDESLRETSRFVIGLQGDFDNGWGWEASVNYGKYEQQWLDRNRLIVDRWFAAIDAVDDGDGNVICRSDVDPTPPPTTPFDIPGFSPSFWTFNPGDGQCQPANILGGTSAISQEAIDFVTDTIVNDFESEQFVLSAAVTGEAFDLPAGAIGFAFGVEYRDESSKSTFDPLVRGVMPVTTAWGNAGDLLADVAPGFEEDTDGDGVIDLEFNQRSLVFDPGSTVQNITGSYDVAEVFGEVSVPILADMAFARDLTLDGAIRFSDYSTIGSTVTWNAGGSWTPVSDSFRIRSSFSVAVRAPNIDELFSPTQGAFFRPVDPCDVAEINALIDSGDPRGPVRQANCLADGIPPTYTDPLTARFVGETSGNPALTEEEAETFSVGFIFQPQFLEGLSVSVDYWDITIDDAIDAPSGQSIVDGCYDSAVFPGNQFCDLVGRNTDPASPQFNGLNFIRQQQVNIGKLEASGIDFDIRYIFEIQSASVTLGLAGTKMDKLDRFFDVTDPTAVDPELGELQRPELAGNFNAGVQFDRFTIRYAMQYMDEMGLRDVEIETAPALYGPAGIADETYIHDISARINITDRYRIFGGVNNFTDETPFLTEFAFPVSPIGTFFFLGLDANF
;
A
#
# COMPACT_ATOMS: atom_id res chain seq x y z
N MET A 1 -5.96 -18.37 -34.74
CA MET A 1 -6.17 -19.49 -33.80
C MET A 1 -6.10 -20.81 -34.55
N PRO A 2 -5.30 -21.79 -34.10
CA PRO A 2 -5.31 -23.12 -34.69
C PRO A 2 -6.70 -23.74 -34.49
N GLY A 3 -7.37 -24.14 -35.58
CA GLY A 3 -8.72 -24.73 -35.56
C GLY A 3 -8.77 -26.16 -35.01
N GLY A 4 -8.04 -26.46 -33.95
CA GLY A 4 -7.82 -27.81 -33.41
C GLY A 4 -7.95 -27.95 -31.89
N LEU A 5 -8.33 -26.90 -31.15
CA LEU A 5 -8.40 -26.94 -29.67
C LEU A 5 -9.62 -27.70 -29.11
N VAL A 6 -10.10 -28.72 -29.83
CA VAL A 6 -11.19 -29.61 -29.41
C VAL A 6 -10.72 -31.03 -29.50
N GLN A 7 -10.79 -31.74 -28.38
CA GLN A 7 -10.56 -33.18 -28.36
C GLN A 7 -11.90 -33.93 -28.38
N PRO A 8 -12.20 -34.70 -29.44
CA PRO A 8 -13.38 -35.54 -29.47
C PRO A 8 -13.12 -36.85 -28.71
N GLY A 9 -13.68 -36.99 -27.51
CA GLY A 9 -14.04 -38.29 -26.95
C GLY A 9 -12.98 -39.09 -26.18
N LEU A 10 -11.95 -38.45 -25.59
CA LEU A 10 -11.11 -39.16 -24.61
C LEU A 10 -11.92 -39.50 -23.35
N ASP A 11 -11.73 -40.71 -22.87
CA ASP A 11 -12.39 -41.34 -21.72
C ASP A 11 -11.30 -42.16 -20.98
N ILE A 12 -10.42 -41.46 -20.25
CA ILE A 12 -9.23 -42.03 -19.61
C ILE A 12 -9.58 -42.94 -18.43
N ASP A 13 -10.74 -42.73 -17.82
CA ASP A 13 -11.25 -43.57 -16.73
C ASP A 13 -12.11 -44.76 -17.25
N ASN A 14 -12.35 -44.82 -18.57
CA ASN A 14 -13.12 -45.84 -19.28
C ASN A 14 -14.55 -46.03 -18.73
N ASN A 15 -15.20 -44.94 -18.31
CA ASN A 15 -16.57 -44.98 -17.78
C ASN A 15 -17.65 -44.90 -18.88
N GLY A 16 -17.26 -44.67 -20.14
CA GLY A 16 -18.13 -44.55 -21.31
C GLY A 16 -18.65 -43.14 -21.59
N VAL A 17 -18.14 -42.12 -20.90
CA VAL A 17 -18.49 -40.71 -21.05
C VAL A 17 -17.22 -39.91 -21.33
N ASN A 18 -17.27 -38.97 -22.29
CA ASN A 18 -16.14 -38.08 -22.55
C ASN A 18 -15.81 -37.25 -21.29
N ASP A 19 -14.58 -37.32 -20.82
CA ASP A 19 -14.14 -36.67 -19.57
C ASP A 19 -14.33 -35.16 -19.57
N CYS A 20 -14.08 -34.47 -20.70
CA CYS A 20 -14.34 -33.03 -20.82
C CYS A 20 -15.82 -32.67 -20.65
N SER A 21 -16.75 -33.61 -20.84
CA SER A 21 -18.18 -33.38 -20.64
C SER A 21 -18.67 -33.71 -19.23
N GLN A 22 -17.79 -34.23 -18.37
CA GLN A 22 -18.13 -34.64 -17.01
C GLN A 22 -18.01 -33.48 -16.00
N SER A 23 -17.31 -32.40 -16.35
CA SER A 23 -17.17 -31.20 -15.53
C SER A 23 -17.54 -29.91 -16.27
N TYR A 24 -18.03 -28.93 -15.53
CA TYR A 24 -18.28 -27.55 -15.96
C TYR A 24 -16.99 -26.95 -16.52
N GLN A 25 -15.89 -26.99 -15.78
CA GLN A 25 -14.61 -26.46 -16.27
C GLN A 25 -14.09 -27.21 -17.50
N GLY A 26 -14.18 -28.55 -17.52
CA GLY A 26 -13.82 -29.35 -18.70
C GLY A 26 -14.67 -28.99 -19.92
N TYR A 27 -15.95 -28.66 -19.72
CA TYR A 27 -16.86 -28.30 -20.81
C TYR A 27 -16.58 -26.89 -21.34
N PHE A 28 -16.35 -25.92 -20.43
CA PHE A 28 -16.12 -24.52 -20.77
C PHE A 28 -14.66 -24.21 -21.15
N SER A 29 -13.70 -25.08 -20.85
CA SER A 29 -12.28 -24.95 -21.26
C SER A 29 -12.00 -25.24 -22.74
N THR A 30 -13.03 -25.46 -23.55
CA THR A 30 -12.90 -25.75 -24.99
C THR A 30 -13.34 -24.57 -25.86
N PHE A 31 -12.50 -24.17 -26.81
CA PHE A 31 -12.67 -22.97 -27.66
C PHE A 31 -13.83 -23.02 -28.67
N THR A 32 -14.70 -24.03 -28.62
CA THR A 32 -15.68 -24.30 -29.69
C THR A 32 -17.14 -24.38 -29.26
N HIS A 33 -17.44 -24.17 -27.97
CA HIS A 33 -18.83 -24.11 -27.54
C HIS A 33 -19.46 -22.76 -27.88
N SER A 34 -20.78 -22.77 -28.10
CA SER A 34 -21.59 -21.58 -28.39
C SER A 34 -22.65 -21.43 -27.29
N PRO A 35 -22.77 -20.28 -26.60
CA PRO A 35 -21.96 -19.06 -26.77
C PRO A 35 -20.47 -19.32 -26.47
N PRO A 36 -19.54 -18.55 -27.08
CA PRO A 36 -18.11 -18.73 -26.88
C PRO A 36 -17.83 -18.74 -25.37
N ALA A 37 -17.41 -19.90 -24.88
CA ALA A 37 -16.97 -20.07 -23.51
C ALA A 37 -15.65 -19.30 -23.31
N VAL A 38 -15.37 -18.89 -22.07
CA VAL A 38 -14.07 -18.38 -21.64
C VAL A 38 -13.08 -19.56 -21.69
N GLY A 39 -12.66 -19.95 -22.89
CA GLY A 39 -11.85 -21.15 -23.16
C GLY A 39 -10.41 -21.07 -22.65
N PHE A 40 -10.15 -20.29 -21.60
CA PHE A 40 -8.82 -19.89 -21.21
C PHE A 40 -8.25 -20.68 -20.03
N ILE A 41 -9.08 -21.31 -19.18
CA ILE A 41 -8.66 -21.80 -17.85
C ILE A 41 -9.41 -23.09 -17.48
N GLY A 42 -8.73 -24.10 -16.90
CA GLY A 42 -9.38 -25.20 -16.16
C GLY A 42 -9.23 -26.64 -16.66
N GLY A 43 -8.90 -26.88 -17.94
CA GLY A 43 -8.61 -28.21 -18.50
C GLY A 43 -9.69 -29.30 -18.34
N CYS A 44 -9.53 -30.46 -18.99
CA CYS A 44 -10.43 -31.62 -18.80
C CYS A 44 -9.94 -32.60 -17.73
N TYR A 45 -8.66 -32.50 -17.38
CA TYR A 45 -7.94 -33.47 -16.57
C TYR A 45 -7.15 -32.74 -15.50
N ILE A 46 -6.94 -33.41 -14.37
CA ILE A 46 -6.00 -32.97 -13.34
C ILE A 46 -4.89 -34.00 -13.17
N ILE A 47 -3.66 -33.51 -13.04
CA ILE A 47 -2.50 -34.29 -12.61
C ILE A 47 -2.48 -34.21 -11.08
N GLU A 48 -2.59 -35.35 -10.41
CA GLU A 48 -2.55 -35.44 -8.95
C GLU A 48 -1.11 -35.35 -8.41
N ASP A 49 -0.96 -35.18 -7.10
CA ASP A 49 0.34 -35.04 -6.44
C ASP A 49 1.31 -36.19 -6.73
N ASP A 50 0.79 -37.40 -6.94
CA ASP A 50 1.57 -38.60 -7.26
C ASP A 50 1.87 -38.76 -8.77
N GLY A 51 1.48 -37.80 -9.59
CA GLY A 51 1.64 -37.80 -11.04
C GLY A 51 0.59 -38.61 -11.80
N SER A 52 -0.38 -39.23 -11.10
CA SER A 52 -1.50 -39.88 -11.76
C SER A 52 -2.45 -38.83 -12.37
N VAL A 53 -3.19 -39.22 -13.41
CA VAL A 53 -4.11 -38.32 -14.13
C VAL A 53 -5.52 -38.88 -14.06
N ARG A 54 -6.47 -38.01 -13.78
CA ARG A 54 -7.90 -38.34 -13.77
C ARG A 54 -8.77 -37.19 -14.27
N PRO A 55 -10.05 -37.43 -14.60
CA PRO A 55 -10.98 -36.36 -14.93
C PRO A 55 -11.09 -35.34 -13.80
N LEU A 56 -11.19 -34.07 -14.17
CA LEU A 56 -11.41 -32.96 -13.24
C LEU A 56 -12.79 -33.09 -12.58
N ARG A 57 -12.88 -32.85 -11.28
CA ARG A 57 -14.14 -32.81 -10.52
C ARG A 57 -14.45 -31.39 -10.09
N ASP A 58 -15.66 -30.95 -10.43
CA ASP A 58 -16.18 -29.68 -9.96
C ASP A 58 -16.57 -29.71 -8.49
N GLY A 59 -16.55 -28.52 -7.92
CA GLY A 59 -17.11 -28.20 -6.62
C GLY A 59 -18.43 -27.45 -6.78
N LEU A 60 -18.72 -26.57 -5.84
CA LEU A 60 -19.79 -25.59 -5.99
C LEU A 60 -19.28 -24.44 -6.86
N ILE A 61 -19.87 -24.27 -8.05
CA ILE A 61 -19.48 -23.24 -9.02
C ILE A 61 -19.83 -21.85 -8.46
N ALA A 62 -18.82 -21.00 -8.33
CA ALA A 62 -18.92 -19.64 -7.78
C ALA A 62 -18.64 -18.54 -8.83
N GLY A 63 -18.08 -18.92 -9.98
CA GLY A 63 -17.81 -18.06 -11.12
C GLY A 63 -17.30 -18.88 -12.31
N ASP A 64 -16.76 -18.21 -13.32
CA ASP A 64 -16.29 -18.88 -14.53
C ASP A 64 -15.05 -19.76 -14.28
N ILE A 65 -14.21 -19.41 -13.28
CA ILE A 65 -12.98 -20.17 -12.93
C ILE A 65 -12.91 -20.55 -11.44
N ASN A 66 -13.75 -19.97 -10.59
CA ASN A 66 -13.72 -20.16 -9.13
C ASN A 66 -14.78 -21.15 -8.65
N GLN A 67 -14.39 -22.05 -7.76
CA GLN A 67 -15.27 -23.10 -7.21
C GLN A 67 -14.92 -23.46 -5.77
N PHE A 68 -15.92 -23.86 -4.97
CA PHE A 68 -15.70 -24.35 -3.61
C PHE A 68 -15.60 -25.88 -3.57
N GLY A 69 -14.47 -26.40 -3.09
CA GLY A 69 -14.23 -27.84 -2.91
C GLY A 69 -14.05 -28.62 -4.21
N ALA A 70 -13.73 -27.93 -5.31
CA ALA A 70 -13.35 -28.53 -6.59
C ALA A 70 -11.91 -29.06 -6.56
N ASP A 71 -11.53 -29.77 -7.62
CA ASP A 71 -10.12 -30.00 -7.92
C ASP A 71 -9.46 -28.70 -8.42
N GLY A 72 -8.18 -28.53 -8.10
CA GLY A 72 -7.40 -27.33 -8.40
C GLY A 72 -6.57 -26.89 -7.20
N VAL A 73 -5.93 -25.74 -7.31
CA VAL A 73 -5.23 -25.11 -6.20
C VAL A 73 -6.23 -24.26 -5.40
N ALA A 74 -6.12 -24.28 -4.07
CA ALA A 74 -6.96 -23.47 -3.21
C ALA A 74 -6.55 -22.00 -3.29
N ASP A 75 -7.45 -21.14 -3.73
CA ASP A 75 -7.33 -19.69 -3.60
C ASP A 75 -7.64 -19.29 -2.14
N GLY A 76 -6.69 -18.64 -1.47
CA GLY A 76 -6.80 -18.26 -0.04
C GLY A 76 -6.75 -19.45 0.93
N SER A 77 -5.61 -20.14 0.99
CA SER A 77 -5.39 -21.24 1.94
C SER A 77 -5.31 -20.75 3.39
N ASN A 78 -5.61 -21.62 4.37
CA ASN A 78 -5.36 -21.32 5.80
C ASN A 78 -3.85 -21.31 6.16
N GLU A 79 -2.96 -21.29 5.17
CA GLU A 79 -1.51 -21.18 5.36
C GLU A 79 -1.02 -19.73 5.36
N ASP A 80 -1.88 -18.77 4.98
CA ASP A 80 -1.58 -17.35 5.07
C ASP A 80 -1.37 -16.94 6.54
N MET A 81 -0.31 -16.19 6.78
CA MET A 81 0.02 -15.74 8.13
C MET A 81 -0.96 -14.66 8.57
N LEU A 82 -1.80 -14.96 9.59
CA LEU A 82 -2.66 -13.94 10.23
C LEU A 82 -1.84 -12.79 10.84
N LEU A 83 -0.62 -13.09 11.30
CA LEU A 83 0.37 -12.12 11.76
C LEU A 83 1.74 -12.57 11.21
N PRO A 84 2.51 -11.67 10.59
CA PRO A 84 3.84 -12.01 10.09
C PRO A 84 4.79 -12.38 11.24
N ASP A 85 5.80 -13.22 10.96
CA ASP A 85 6.88 -13.46 11.94
C ASP A 85 7.70 -12.18 12.10
N ASP A 86 8.01 -11.80 13.34
CA ASP A 86 8.68 -10.53 13.65
C ASP A 86 9.77 -10.71 14.72
N GLN A 87 11.00 -10.38 14.36
CA GLN A 87 12.15 -10.36 15.27
C GLN A 87 12.72 -8.96 15.38
N LYS A 88 12.75 -8.42 16.60
CA LYS A 88 13.19 -7.04 16.85
C LYS A 88 14.24 -6.95 17.94
N TYR A 89 15.34 -6.28 17.62
CA TYR A 89 16.41 -5.92 18.54
C TYR A 89 16.50 -4.40 18.64
N SER A 90 16.55 -3.85 19.86
CA SER A 90 16.73 -2.41 20.04
C SER A 90 17.72 -2.11 21.16
N ILE A 91 18.59 -1.13 20.89
CA ILE A 91 19.56 -0.59 21.84
C ILE A 91 19.31 0.91 21.91
N ASN A 92 19.10 1.42 23.12
CA ASN A 92 18.98 2.84 23.39
C ASN A 92 20.01 3.20 24.47
N ILE A 93 20.79 4.25 24.22
CA ILE A 93 21.84 4.75 25.09
C ILE A 93 21.56 6.24 25.30
N THR A 94 21.52 6.66 26.55
CA THR A 94 21.51 8.07 26.92
C THR A 94 22.63 8.34 27.90
N ALA A 95 23.33 9.46 27.72
CA ALA A 95 24.42 9.88 28.59
C ALA A 95 24.34 11.39 28.81
N ASN A 96 24.65 11.81 30.03
CA ASN A 96 24.68 13.21 30.44
C ASN A 96 25.94 13.47 31.26
N TYR A 97 26.57 14.63 31.06
CA TYR A 97 27.78 15.04 31.75
C TYR A 97 27.81 16.55 32.00
N ASP A 98 27.85 16.94 33.27
CA ASP A 98 27.95 18.35 33.66
C ASP A 98 29.38 18.88 33.40
N LEU A 99 29.55 19.68 32.34
CA LEU A 99 30.82 20.34 32.01
C LEU A 99 31.13 21.46 33.00
N THR A 100 30.10 22.19 33.41
CA THR A 100 30.13 23.25 34.42
C THR A 100 28.85 23.18 35.27
N ASN A 101 28.69 24.11 36.22
CA ASN A 101 27.45 24.19 37.00
C ASN A 101 26.23 24.67 36.19
N SER A 102 26.43 25.20 34.98
CA SER A 102 25.38 25.75 34.12
C SER A 102 25.45 25.22 32.69
N THR A 103 26.24 24.17 32.44
CA THR A 103 26.38 23.58 31.10
C THR A 103 26.50 22.07 31.21
N ASN A 104 25.61 21.37 30.52
CA ASN A 104 25.55 19.93 30.42
C ASN A 104 25.82 19.50 28.97
N LEU A 105 26.63 18.46 28.82
CA LEU A 105 26.80 17.71 27.57
C LEU A 105 25.88 16.50 27.63
N PHE A 106 25.03 16.34 26.62
CA PHE A 106 24.18 15.17 26.48
C PHE A 106 24.50 14.40 25.19
N PHE A 107 24.21 13.11 25.23
CA PHE A 107 24.29 12.20 24.10
C PHE A 107 23.11 11.23 24.14
N GLU A 108 22.50 11.02 22.98
CA GLU A 108 21.48 10.00 22.74
C GLU A 108 21.90 9.13 21.55
N GLY A 109 21.82 7.81 21.71
CA GLY A 109 22.05 6.85 20.66
C GLY A 109 20.92 5.83 20.62
N LYS A 110 20.36 5.59 19.43
CA LYS A 110 19.35 4.56 19.17
C LYS A 110 19.80 3.71 18.00
N TYR A 111 19.74 2.40 18.16
CA TYR A 111 19.86 1.43 17.08
C TYR A 111 18.71 0.43 17.20
N VAL A 112 17.97 0.22 16.11
CA VAL A 112 16.90 -0.76 16.02
C VAL A 112 17.12 -1.60 14.78
N ARG A 113 17.07 -2.91 14.93
CA ARG A 113 17.00 -3.86 13.81
C ARG A 113 15.73 -4.67 13.95
N GLN A 114 14.96 -4.76 12.88
CA GLN A 114 13.72 -5.51 12.81
C GLN A 114 13.72 -6.37 11.54
N GLU A 115 13.28 -7.61 11.66
CA GLU A 115 13.14 -8.57 10.58
C GLU A 115 11.71 -9.07 10.62
N THR A 116 10.96 -8.81 9.56
CA THR A 116 9.55 -9.22 9.43
C THR A 116 9.44 -10.13 8.22
N THR A 117 8.84 -11.31 8.38
CA THR A 117 8.65 -12.29 7.30
C THR A 117 7.17 -12.48 7.02
N ASN A 118 6.80 -12.38 5.75
CA ASN A 118 5.50 -12.77 5.23
C ASN A 118 5.69 -13.92 4.22
N THR A 119 4.71 -14.80 4.11
CA THR A 119 4.75 -15.94 3.21
C THR A 119 3.50 -15.94 2.35
N ALA A 120 3.69 -15.95 1.03
CA ALA A 120 2.62 -16.24 0.08
C ALA A 120 2.73 -17.73 -0.32
N PRO A 121 1.69 -18.55 -0.09
CA PRO A 121 1.77 -20.00 -0.28
C PRO A 121 1.97 -20.39 -1.75
N LEU A 122 1.51 -19.57 -2.68
CA LEU A 122 1.67 -19.77 -4.13
C LEU A 122 2.77 -18.87 -4.68
N ASN A 123 3.63 -19.47 -5.51
CA ASN A 123 4.78 -18.80 -6.09
C ASN A 123 4.40 -17.92 -7.31
N THR A 124 3.62 -18.49 -8.22
CA THR A 124 3.19 -17.90 -9.49
C THR A 124 1.96 -18.65 -10.02
N PHE A 125 1.41 -18.21 -11.15
CA PHE A 125 0.34 -18.89 -11.89
C PHE A 125 0.65 -18.91 -13.38
N TRP A 126 0.12 -19.91 -14.08
CA TRP A 126 0.29 -20.05 -15.53
C TRP A 126 -0.95 -20.62 -16.19
N ASP A 127 -1.43 -19.92 -17.22
CA ASP A 127 -2.55 -20.38 -18.04
C ASP A 127 -2.04 -20.93 -19.38
N LEU A 128 -2.37 -22.18 -19.67
CA LEU A 128 -2.11 -22.82 -20.97
C LEU A 128 -0.63 -22.86 -21.40
N LEU A 129 0.27 -23.25 -20.50
CA LEU A 129 1.67 -23.59 -20.82
C LEU A 129 1.72 -24.61 -21.95
N THR A 130 2.55 -24.35 -22.96
CA THR A 130 2.74 -25.22 -24.12
C THR A 130 3.80 -26.27 -23.81
N ILE A 131 3.47 -27.53 -24.02
CA ILE A 131 4.41 -28.65 -23.93
C ILE A 131 4.59 -29.25 -25.30
N SER A 132 5.84 -29.19 -25.78
CA SER A 132 6.25 -29.70 -27.10
C SER A 132 5.96 -31.20 -27.25
N PRO A 133 5.52 -31.68 -28.43
CA PRO A 133 5.14 -33.08 -28.64
C PRO A 133 6.26 -34.10 -28.39
N ASP A 134 7.52 -33.66 -28.50
CA ASP A 134 8.71 -34.48 -28.29
C ASP A 134 9.23 -34.42 -26.84
N ASN A 135 8.50 -33.78 -25.92
CA ASN A 135 8.88 -33.72 -24.52
C ASN A 135 8.87 -35.14 -23.88
N PRO A 136 10.01 -35.65 -23.37
CA PRO A 136 10.12 -37.03 -22.86
C PRO A 136 9.19 -37.33 -21.68
N TYR A 137 8.74 -36.31 -20.95
CA TYR A 137 7.84 -36.47 -19.81
C TYR A 137 6.41 -36.84 -20.23
N ILE A 138 6.01 -36.58 -21.49
CA ILE A 138 4.69 -37.00 -22.02
C ILE A 138 4.50 -38.52 -21.92
N ALA A 139 5.57 -39.29 -22.07
CA ALA A 139 5.51 -40.75 -22.00
C ALA A 139 5.16 -41.29 -20.60
N GLN A 140 5.18 -40.44 -19.57
CA GLN A 140 4.79 -40.80 -18.19
C GLN A 140 3.27 -40.74 -17.98
N LEU A 141 2.55 -40.04 -18.87
CA LEU A 141 1.09 -39.89 -18.80
C LEU A 141 0.38 -41.19 -19.22
N PRO A 142 -0.93 -41.34 -18.92
CA PRO A 142 -1.72 -42.46 -19.39
C PRO A 142 -1.61 -42.65 -20.92
N PRO A 143 -1.62 -43.89 -21.44
CA PRO A 143 -1.30 -44.17 -22.83
C PRO A 143 -2.09 -43.35 -23.86
N ASP A 144 -3.38 -43.11 -23.61
CA ASP A 144 -4.23 -42.34 -24.52
C ASP A 144 -3.88 -40.84 -24.52
N LEU A 145 -3.53 -40.28 -23.35
CA LEU A 145 -3.08 -38.89 -23.22
C LEU A 145 -1.65 -38.71 -23.75
N ALA A 146 -0.77 -39.69 -23.50
CA ALA A 146 0.58 -39.71 -24.04
C ALA A 146 0.59 -39.81 -25.58
N ALA A 147 -0.27 -40.66 -26.15
CA ALA A 147 -0.41 -40.80 -27.60
C ALA A 147 -0.90 -39.52 -28.28
N LEU A 148 -1.74 -38.75 -27.57
CA LEU A 148 -2.27 -37.47 -28.03
C LEU A 148 -1.26 -36.34 -27.91
N GLY A 149 -0.60 -36.22 -26.76
CA GLY A 149 0.48 -35.26 -26.54
C GLY A 149 1.64 -35.44 -27.51
N ALA A 150 1.94 -36.69 -27.90
CA ALA A 150 3.00 -36.99 -28.87
C ALA A 150 2.71 -36.52 -30.31
N VAL A 151 1.48 -36.08 -30.63
CA VAL A 151 1.10 -35.60 -31.97
C VAL A 151 1.15 -34.07 -32.03
N ASP A 152 0.38 -33.41 -31.16
CA ASP A 152 0.15 -31.96 -31.22
C ASP A 152 0.70 -31.20 -30.01
N GLY A 153 1.29 -31.89 -29.03
CA GLY A 153 1.70 -31.32 -27.75
C GLY A 153 0.57 -31.29 -26.72
N LEU A 154 0.83 -30.70 -25.57
CA LEU A 154 -0.15 -30.51 -24.50
C LEU A 154 -0.23 -29.05 -24.06
N PHE A 155 -1.39 -28.64 -23.53
CA PHE A 155 -1.57 -27.37 -22.83
C PHE A 155 -1.86 -27.62 -21.36
N ILE A 156 -1.18 -26.90 -20.48
CA ILE A 156 -1.28 -27.08 -19.03
C ILE A 156 -1.53 -25.75 -18.36
N THR A 157 -2.63 -25.65 -17.60
CA THR A 157 -2.79 -24.60 -16.60
C THR A 157 -2.22 -25.11 -15.28
N ARG A 158 -1.40 -24.30 -14.61
CA ARG A 158 -0.72 -24.68 -13.37
C ARG A 158 -0.44 -23.47 -12.50
N ASP A 159 -0.81 -23.58 -11.24
CA ASP A 159 -0.31 -22.73 -10.16
C ASP A 159 0.74 -23.53 -9.38
N PRO A 160 2.04 -23.31 -9.60
CA PRO A 160 3.07 -24.15 -8.99
C PRO A 160 3.10 -23.96 -7.46
N ASN A 161 2.71 -24.99 -6.74
CA ASN A 161 2.84 -25.10 -5.28
C ASN A 161 4.07 -25.92 -4.85
N ASP A 162 4.88 -26.37 -5.82
CA ASP A 162 6.06 -27.20 -5.64
C ASP A 162 7.38 -26.49 -5.94
N LEU A 163 7.33 -25.19 -6.25
CA LEU A 163 8.50 -24.31 -6.32
C LEU A 163 8.92 -23.77 -4.94
N GLY A 164 8.09 -24.04 -3.92
CA GLY A 164 8.17 -23.40 -2.61
C GLY A 164 7.42 -22.06 -2.58
N PRO A 165 7.00 -21.62 -1.39
CA PRO A 165 6.28 -20.37 -1.26
C PRO A 165 7.20 -19.17 -1.52
N ASN A 166 6.63 -18.05 -1.96
CA ASN A 166 7.34 -16.78 -1.93
C ASN A 166 7.44 -16.33 -0.48
N ASN A 167 8.65 -16.06 -0.03
CA ASN A 167 8.87 -15.52 1.31
C ASN A 167 9.42 -14.10 1.17
N ASP A 168 8.63 -13.15 1.61
CA ASP A 168 8.98 -11.74 1.63
C ASP A 168 9.56 -11.40 3.01
N GLU A 169 10.86 -11.13 3.07
CA GLU A 169 11.53 -10.68 4.29
C GLU A 169 11.81 -9.18 4.20
N SER A 170 11.40 -8.42 5.21
CA SER A 170 11.71 -7.00 5.37
C SER A 170 12.71 -6.81 6.51
N LEU A 171 13.95 -6.50 6.16
CA LEU A 171 15.02 -6.19 7.10
C LEU A 171 15.12 -4.68 7.25
N ARG A 172 14.85 -4.14 8.44
CA ARG A 172 14.86 -2.70 8.72
C ARG A 172 15.89 -2.39 9.79
N GLU A 173 16.79 -1.46 9.50
CA GLU A 173 17.77 -0.94 10.45
C GLU A 173 17.58 0.57 10.61
N THR A 174 17.52 1.05 11.86
CA THR A 174 17.36 2.47 12.18
C THR A 174 18.42 2.89 13.18
N SER A 175 19.26 3.84 12.80
CA SER A 175 20.29 4.44 13.64
C SER A 175 20.00 5.93 13.86
N ARG A 176 20.06 6.41 15.10
CA ARG A 176 19.98 7.85 15.42
C ARG A 176 21.00 8.20 16.49
N PHE A 177 21.78 9.24 16.24
CA PHE A 177 22.75 9.76 17.18
C PHE A 177 22.55 11.27 17.35
N VAL A 178 22.42 11.70 18.60
CA VAL A 178 22.37 13.11 18.97
C VAL A 178 23.47 13.41 19.95
N ILE A 179 24.20 14.49 19.70
CA ILE A 179 25.12 15.07 20.67
C ILE A 179 24.83 16.55 20.76
N GLY A 180 24.74 17.07 21.98
CA GLY A 180 24.39 18.45 22.19
C GLY A 180 24.92 19.00 23.51
N LEU A 181 24.96 20.33 23.56
CA LEU A 181 25.22 21.09 24.75
C LEU A 181 23.96 21.84 25.12
N GLN A 182 23.61 21.84 26.40
CA GLN A 182 22.53 22.64 26.93
C GLN A 182 22.97 23.33 28.22
N GLY A 183 22.33 24.43 28.57
CA GLY A 183 22.67 25.15 29.79
C GLY A 183 21.88 26.42 30.01
N ASP A 184 22.32 27.16 31.01
CA ASP A 184 21.73 28.43 31.42
C ASP A 184 22.77 29.56 31.36
N PHE A 185 22.36 30.72 30.87
CA PHE A 185 23.09 31.97 30.97
C PHE A 185 22.90 32.63 32.35
N ASP A 186 23.77 33.56 32.72
CA ASP A 186 23.71 34.27 34.01
C ASP A 186 22.41 35.07 34.23
N ASN A 187 21.71 35.42 33.14
CA ASN A 187 20.41 36.11 33.18
C ASN A 187 19.21 35.15 33.30
N GLY A 188 19.45 33.84 33.47
CA GLY A 188 18.41 32.82 33.64
C GLY A 188 17.80 32.32 32.33
N TRP A 189 18.35 32.70 31.17
CA TRP A 189 17.92 32.17 29.88
C TRP A 189 18.56 30.81 29.61
N GLY A 190 17.76 29.86 29.16
CA GLY A 190 18.21 28.55 28.70
C GLY A 190 18.75 28.62 27.27
N TRP A 191 19.68 27.75 26.94
CA TRP A 191 20.16 27.54 25.57
C TRP A 191 20.45 26.08 25.30
N GLU A 192 20.30 25.69 24.04
CA GLU A 192 20.71 24.38 23.53
C GLU A 192 21.35 24.55 22.15
N ALA A 193 22.35 23.72 21.87
CA ALA A 193 22.87 23.50 20.54
C ALA A 193 23.16 22.01 20.35
N SER A 194 22.64 21.41 19.28
CA SER A 194 22.73 19.98 19.04
C SER A 194 23.00 19.65 17.57
N VAL A 195 23.59 18.45 17.39
CA VAL A 195 23.81 17.81 16.10
C VAL A 195 23.11 16.47 16.15
N ASN A 196 22.23 16.21 15.19
CA ASN A 196 21.51 14.95 15.04
C ASN A 196 21.86 14.32 13.69
N TYR A 197 22.21 13.05 13.69
CA TYR A 197 22.36 12.23 12.50
C TYR A 197 21.45 11.01 12.62
N GLY A 198 20.59 10.82 11.62
CA GLY A 198 19.69 9.68 11.50
C GLY A 198 19.96 8.95 10.19
N LYS A 199 19.91 7.61 10.23
CA LYS A 199 19.94 6.73 9.07
C LYS A 199 18.88 5.64 9.23
N TYR A 200 18.09 5.44 8.18
CA TYR A 200 17.18 4.32 8.04
C TYR A 200 17.57 3.52 6.80
N GLU A 201 17.70 2.21 6.95
CA GLU A 201 18.00 1.27 5.88
C GLU A 201 16.94 0.18 5.89
N GLN A 202 16.43 -0.17 4.72
CA GLN A 202 15.50 -1.26 4.55
C GLN A 202 15.88 -2.11 3.36
N GLN A 203 15.90 -3.41 3.55
CA GLN A 203 16.12 -4.39 2.50
C GLN A 203 14.88 -5.29 2.42
N TRP A 204 14.26 -5.33 1.25
CA TRP A 204 13.18 -6.26 0.91
C TRP A 204 13.78 -7.44 0.15
N LEU A 205 13.58 -8.64 0.67
CA LEU A 205 14.01 -9.88 0.05
C LEU A 205 12.77 -10.67 -0.37
N ASP A 206 12.52 -10.74 -1.68
CA ASP A 206 11.49 -11.60 -2.27
C ASP A 206 12.19 -12.90 -2.70
N ARG A 207 12.04 -13.94 -1.87
CA ARG A 207 12.70 -15.24 -2.07
C ARG A 207 11.87 -16.16 -2.96
N ASN A 208 12.58 -17.05 -3.66
CA ASN A 208 12.01 -18.05 -4.56
C ASN A 208 11.29 -17.40 -5.75
N ARG A 209 11.67 -16.18 -6.11
CA ARG A 209 11.04 -15.46 -7.21
C ARG A 209 11.38 -16.12 -8.53
N LEU A 210 10.36 -16.48 -9.30
CA LEU A 210 10.54 -17.15 -10.58
C LEU A 210 11.20 -16.24 -11.64
N ILE A 211 12.23 -16.77 -12.29
CA ILE A 211 12.91 -16.18 -13.44
C ILE A 211 12.27 -16.75 -14.71
N VAL A 212 11.63 -15.87 -15.46
CA VAL A 212 10.60 -16.24 -16.44
C VAL A 212 11.17 -17.03 -17.62
N ASP A 213 12.30 -16.59 -18.21
CA ASP A 213 12.93 -17.31 -19.33
C ASP A 213 13.50 -18.68 -18.91
N ARG A 214 14.05 -18.78 -17.69
CA ARG A 214 14.58 -20.03 -17.14
C ARG A 214 13.47 -21.05 -16.91
N TRP A 215 12.31 -20.60 -16.44
CA TRP A 215 11.14 -21.47 -16.30
C TRP A 215 10.74 -22.12 -17.62
N PHE A 216 10.58 -21.33 -18.69
CA PHE A 216 10.20 -21.89 -19.98
C PHE A 216 11.30 -22.78 -20.57
N ALA A 217 12.58 -22.43 -20.41
CA ALA A 217 13.69 -23.31 -20.80
C ALA A 217 13.69 -24.66 -20.05
N ALA A 218 13.35 -24.64 -18.76
CA ALA A 218 13.34 -25.83 -17.92
C ALA A 218 12.19 -26.78 -18.30
N ILE A 219 11.00 -26.26 -18.61
CA ILE A 219 9.85 -27.11 -18.97
C ILE A 219 9.93 -27.63 -20.42
N ASP A 220 10.66 -26.97 -21.31
CA ASP A 220 10.93 -27.45 -22.68
C ASP A 220 12.08 -28.47 -22.71
N ALA A 221 11.79 -29.68 -22.26
CA ALA A 221 12.74 -30.79 -22.17
C ALA A 221 12.76 -31.66 -23.45
N VAL A 222 13.92 -32.23 -23.78
CA VAL A 222 14.15 -33.15 -24.90
C VAL A 222 15.04 -34.33 -24.51
N ASP A 223 15.00 -35.41 -25.30
CA ASP A 223 15.98 -36.48 -25.24
C ASP A 223 17.22 -36.08 -26.04
N ASP A 224 18.41 -36.18 -25.44
CA ASP A 224 19.70 -35.85 -26.09
C ASP A 224 20.14 -36.86 -27.16
N GLY A 225 19.37 -37.95 -27.35
CA GLY A 225 19.65 -39.05 -28.27
C GLY A 225 20.44 -40.19 -27.62
N ASP A 226 20.96 -39.99 -26.41
CA ASP A 226 21.62 -40.99 -25.57
C ASP A 226 20.70 -41.47 -24.43
N GLY A 227 19.44 -41.01 -24.39
CA GLY A 227 18.43 -41.39 -23.41
C GLY A 227 18.46 -40.52 -22.15
N ASN A 228 19.18 -39.40 -22.15
CA ASN A 228 19.13 -38.42 -21.06
C ASN A 228 18.12 -37.32 -21.40
N VAL A 229 17.35 -36.91 -20.40
CA VAL A 229 16.46 -35.75 -20.52
C VAL A 229 17.27 -34.50 -20.20
N ILE A 230 17.32 -33.56 -21.14
CA ILE A 230 18.01 -32.27 -21.05
C ILE A 230 17.05 -31.13 -21.42
N CYS A 231 17.41 -29.88 -21.14
CA CYS A 231 16.65 -28.75 -21.65
C CYS A 231 16.91 -28.62 -23.15
N ARG A 232 15.89 -28.26 -23.94
CA ARG A 232 16.09 -28.00 -25.38
C ARG A 232 17.09 -26.89 -25.62
N SER A 233 17.13 -25.89 -24.74
CA SER A 233 18.10 -24.79 -24.77
C SER A 233 19.57 -25.25 -24.82
N ASP A 234 19.89 -26.47 -24.36
CA ASP A 234 21.26 -27.01 -24.43
C ASP A 234 21.68 -27.49 -25.84
N VAL A 235 20.70 -27.75 -26.72
CA VAL A 235 20.94 -28.24 -28.09
C VAL A 235 20.43 -27.28 -29.16
N ASP A 236 19.44 -26.45 -28.83
CA ASP A 236 18.85 -25.42 -29.68
C ASP A 236 18.60 -24.15 -28.85
N PRO A 237 19.36 -23.05 -29.09
CA PRO A 237 19.23 -21.82 -28.32
C PRO A 237 17.98 -21.00 -28.67
N THR A 238 17.12 -21.49 -29.57
CA THR A 238 15.85 -20.85 -29.93
C THR A 238 14.92 -20.87 -28.71
N PRO A 239 14.32 -19.73 -28.32
CA PRO A 239 13.38 -19.71 -27.20
C PRO A 239 12.19 -20.64 -27.40
N PRO A 240 11.75 -21.33 -26.34
CA PRO A 240 10.62 -22.24 -26.39
C PRO A 240 9.30 -21.49 -26.60
N PRO A 241 8.28 -22.16 -27.13
CA PRO A 241 6.91 -21.64 -27.08
C PRO A 241 6.46 -21.48 -25.62
N THR A 242 5.70 -20.43 -25.34
CA THR A 242 5.18 -20.15 -23.99
C THR A 242 3.76 -20.68 -23.82
N THR A 243 2.81 -19.93 -24.35
CA THR A 243 1.38 -20.22 -24.39
C THR A 243 0.90 -20.06 -25.84
N PRO A 244 -0.25 -20.60 -26.21
CA PRO A 244 -0.85 -20.41 -27.54
C PRO A 244 -1.06 -18.97 -27.98
N PHE A 245 -1.01 -18.04 -27.02
CA PHE A 245 -1.25 -16.61 -27.19
C PHE A 245 0.03 -15.77 -27.11
N ASP A 246 1.17 -16.41 -26.89
CA ASP A 246 2.44 -15.73 -26.64
C ASP A 246 2.36 -14.77 -25.44
N ILE A 247 1.87 -15.28 -24.30
CA ILE A 247 1.73 -14.54 -23.04
C ILE A 247 2.41 -15.32 -21.91
N PRO A 248 3.43 -14.75 -21.23
CA PRO A 248 4.14 -13.54 -21.64
C PRO A 248 4.82 -13.77 -22.99
N GLY A 249 4.83 -12.71 -23.80
CA GLY A 249 5.49 -12.72 -25.09
C GLY A 249 6.98 -12.52 -24.87
N PHE A 250 7.80 -13.43 -25.38
CA PHE A 250 9.25 -13.22 -25.36
C PHE A 250 9.67 -12.62 -26.68
N SER A 251 10.37 -11.49 -26.63
CA SER A 251 11.28 -11.18 -27.73
C SER A 251 12.22 -12.38 -27.88
N PRO A 252 12.25 -13.07 -29.03
CA PRO A 252 12.72 -14.46 -29.15
C PRO A 252 14.25 -14.59 -29.11
N SER A 253 14.92 -13.92 -28.17
CA SER A 253 16.35 -13.65 -28.25
C SER A 253 17.07 -13.37 -26.93
N PHE A 254 16.39 -13.08 -25.81
CA PHE A 254 17.10 -12.83 -24.55
C PHE A 254 17.05 -14.05 -23.60
N TRP A 255 18.16 -14.24 -22.88
CA TRP A 255 18.34 -15.29 -21.89
C TRP A 255 19.08 -14.72 -20.68
N THR A 256 18.68 -15.11 -19.47
CA THR A 256 19.36 -14.80 -18.20
C THR A 256 20.47 -15.81 -17.87
N PHE A 257 20.75 -16.73 -18.79
CA PHE A 257 21.79 -17.75 -18.77
C PHE A 257 22.33 -17.97 -20.19
N ASN A 258 23.37 -18.80 -20.38
CA ASN A 258 23.88 -19.10 -21.73
C ASN A 258 23.36 -20.46 -22.21
N PRO A 259 22.47 -20.51 -23.22
CA PRO A 259 22.05 -21.80 -23.80
C PRO A 259 23.25 -22.64 -24.28
N GLY A 260 23.23 -23.95 -24.02
CA GLY A 260 24.28 -24.88 -24.44
C GLY A 260 25.45 -25.04 -23.48
N ASP A 261 25.42 -24.38 -22.32
CA ASP A 261 26.46 -24.54 -21.28
C ASP A 261 26.09 -25.56 -20.19
N GLY A 262 24.89 -26.16 -20.26
CA GLY A 262 24.40 -27.14 -19.30
C GLY A 262 23.91 -26.56 -17.97
N GLN A 263 23.72 -25.23 -17.88
CA GLN A 263 23.14 -24.59 -16.69
C GLN A 263 21.67 -24.94 -16.51
N CYS A 264 20.92 -25.10 -17.60
CA CYS A 264 19.51 -25.41 -17.54
C CYS A 264 19.26 -26.80 -16.95
N GLN A 265 18.29 -26.88 -16.04
CA GLN A 265 17.90 -28.13 -15.39
C GLN A 265 16.43 -28.43 -15.75
N PRO A 266 16.12 -29.58 -16.39
CA PRO A 266 14.76 -29.90 -16.83
C PRO A 266 13.76 -29.98 -15.68
N ALA A 267 12.62 -29.31 -15.82
CA ALA A 267 11.51 -29.31 -14.88
C ALA A 267 10.38 -30.23 -15.36
N ASN A 268 10.15 -31.34 -14.66
CA ASN A 268 9.04 -32.25 -14.97
C ASN A 268 7.73 -31.77 -14.35
N ILE A 269 6.98 -30.93 -15.07
CA ILE A 269 5.67 -30.44 -14.62
C ILE A 269 4.52 -31.45 -14.86
N LEU A 270 4.82 -32.61 -15.46
CA LEU A 270 3.85 -33.66 -15.78
C LEU A 270 3.78 -34.78 -14.73
N GLY A 271 4.71 -34.79 -13.77
CA GLY A 271 4.85 -35.88 -12.80
C GLY A 271 4.24 -35.64 -11.42
N GLY A 272 3.42 -34.60 -11.24
CA GLY A 272 2.86 -34.21 -9.94
C GLY A 272 3.75 -33.23 -9.15
N THR A 273 3.37 -32.93 -7.91
CA THR A 273 3.93 -31.84 -7.07
C THR A 273 5.30 -32.14 -6.44
N SER A 274 5.93 -33.27 -6.75
CA SER A 274 7.29 -33.60 -6.30
C SER A 274 8.21 -34.02 -7.46
N ALA A 275 7.79 -33.75 -8.70
CA ALA A 275 8.51 -34.20 -9.88
C ALA A 275 9.59 -33.21 -10.35
N ILE A 276 9.49 -31.93 -9.99
CA ILE A 276 10.54 -30.94 -10.24
C ILE A 276 11.68 -31.18 -9.25
N SER A 277 12.90 -31.32 -9.74
CA SER A 277 14.09 -31.50 -8.89
C SER A 277 14.49 -30.20 -8.21
N GLN A 278 15.20 -30.27 -7.08
CA GLN A 278 15.70 -29.06 -6.41
C GLN A 278 16.67 -28.28 -7.31
N GLU A 279 17.46 -28.98 -8.13
CA GLU A 279 18.36 -28.35 -9.10
C GLU A 279 17.58 -27.57 -10.17
N ALA A 280 16.41 -28.04 -10.59
CA ALA A 280 15.51 -27.30 -11.47
C ALA A 280 14.86 -26.10 -10.77
N ILE A 281 14.44 -26.25 -9.52
CA ILE A 281 13.90 -25.15 -8.71
C ILE A 281 14.95 -24.05 -8.54
N ASP A 282 16.17 -24.40 -8.15
CA ASP A 282 17.30 -23.48 -7.96
C ASP A 282 17.70 -22.77 -9.27
N PHE A 283 17.47 -23.40 -10.43
CA PHE A 283 17.71 -22.78 -11.73
C PHE A 283 16.63 -21.74 -12.07
N VAL A 284 15.35 -22.09 -11.88
CA VAL A 284 14.21 -21.25 -12.31
C VAL A 284 13.81 -20.18 -11.30
N THR A 285 14.41 -20.13 -10.12
CA THR A 285 14.10 -19.15 -9.07
C THR A 285 15.34 -18.37 -8.63
N ASP A 286 15.14 -17.16 -8.09
CA ASP A 286 16.20 -16.35 -7.47
C ASP A 286 15.64 -15.58 -6.25
N THR A 287 16.51 -14.87 -5.52
CA THR A 287 16.11 -13.91 -4.49
C THR A 287 16.23 -12.49 -5.03
N ILE A 288 15.11 -11.79 -5.11
CA ILE A 288 15.07 -10.38 -5.50
C ILE A 288 15.36 -9.50 -4.29
N VAL A 289 16.31 -8.57 -4.45
CA VAL A 289 16.76 -7.68 -3.40
C VAL A 289 16.52 -6.22 -3.78
N ASN A 290 15.64 -5.55 -3.04
CA ASN A 290 15.42 -4.11 -3.16
C ASN A 290 15.86 -3.40 -1.88
N ASP A 291 16.64 -2.33 -2.03
CA ASP A 291 17.20 -1.55 -0.94
C ASP A 291 16.59 -0.14 -0.91
N PHE A 292 16.26 0.34 0.28
CA PHE A 292 15.87 1.72 0.56
C PHE A 292 16.78 2.28 1.65
N GLU A 293 17.30 3.48 1.43
CA GLU A 293 18.14 4.22 2.37
C GLU A 293 17.60 5.63 2.52
N SER A 294 17.47 6.11 3.75
CA SER A 294 17.18 7.51 4.07
C SER A 294 18.16 8.02 5.12
N GLU A 295 18.77 9.16 4.84
CA GLU A 295 19.71 9.83 5.74
C GLU A 295 19.23 11.23 6.06
N GLN A 296 19.40 11.64 7.32
CA GLN A 296 19.08 12.97 7.80
C GLN A 296 20.21 13.51 8.68
N PHE A 297 20.60 14.76 8.42
CA PHE A 297 21.55 15.50 9.23
C PHE A 297 20.93 16.83 9.67
N VAL A 298 20.91 17.10 10.98
CA VAL A 298 20.33 18.31 11.55
C VAL A 298 21.32 19.02 12.44
N LEU A 299 21.45 20.34 12.26
CA LEU A 299 22.08 21.26 13.19
C LEU A 299 20.99 22.16 13.76
N SER A 300 20.87 22.20 15.08
CA SER A 300 19.87 23.05 15.75
C SER A 300 20.52 23.85 16.87
N ALA A 301 20.06 25.09 17.05
CA ALA A 301 20.42 25.91 18.19
C ALA A 301 19.24 26.80 18.59
N ALA A 302 18.95 26.86 19.89
CA ALA A 302 17.85 27.64 20.42
C ALA A 302 18.21 28.32 21.76
N VAL A 303 17.52 29.43 22.02
CA VAL A 303 17.57 30.17 23.28
C VAL A 303 16.15 30.38 23.76
N THR A 304 15.90 30.13 25.03
CA THR A 304 14.60 30.30 25.68
C THR A 304 14.74 31.10 26.97
N GLY A 305 13.70 31.82 27.36
CA GLY A 305 13.73 32.53 28.64
C GLY A 305 12.59 33.52 28.82
N GLU A 306 12.75 34.35 29.84
CA GLU A 306 11.83 35.43 30.18
C GLU A 306 12.47 36.78 29.87
N ALA A 307 11.78 37.64 29.13
CA ALA A 307 12.31 38.92 28.65
C ALA A 307 12.24 40.03 29.73
N PHE A 308 11.02 40.46 30.07
CA PHE A 308 10.77 41.43 31.15
C PHE A 308 9.37 41.24 31.75
N ASP A 309 9.21 41.68 32.98
CA ASP A 309 7.95 41.58 33.73
C ASP A 309 6.89 42.56 33.21
N LEU A 310 5.70 42.03 32.95
CA LEU A 310 4.45 42.78 32.87
C LEU A 310 3.71 42.69 34.22
N PRO A 311 2.71 43.56 34.47
CA PRO A 311 1.88 43.46 35.68
C PRO A 311 1.21 42.09 35.88
N ALA A 312 1.02 41.31 34.82
CA ALA A 312 0.39 40.00 34.84
C ALA A 312 1.38 38.81 34.83
N GLY A 313 2.69 39.06 34.68
CA GLY A 313 3.72 38.01 34.60
C GLY A 313 4.83 38.37 33.61
N ALA A 314 5.90 37.59 33.58
CA ALA A 314 6.99 37.80 32.63
C ALA A 314 6.60 37.34 31.21
N ILE A 315 7.13 38.02 30.19
CA ILE A 315 6.98 37.59 28.80
C ILE A 315 7.97 36.46 28.52
N GLY A 316 7.46 35.27 28.22
CA GLY A 316 8.26 34.14 27.76
C GLY A 316 8.61 34.29 26.28
N PHE A 317 9.80 33.83 25.88
CA PHE A 317 10.19 33.76 24.47
C PHE A 317 11.05 32.51 24.17
N ALA A 318 11.04 32.12 22.91
CA ALA A 318 11.99 31.19 22.32
C ALA A 318 12.48 31.73 20.97
N PHE A 319 13.74 31.50 20.63
CA PHE A 319 14.29 31.81 19.31
C PHE A 319 15.27 30.71 18.93
N GLY A 320 15.23 30.27 17.68
CA GLY A 320 16.16 29.25 17.20
C GLY A 320 16.42 29.29 15.72
N VAL A 321 17.45 28.55 15.34
CA VAL A 321 17.86 28.31 13.96
C VAL A 321 18.07 26.82 13.76
N GLU A 322 17.70 26.33 12.59
CA GLU A 322 17.89 24.94 12.19
C GLU A 322 18.45 24.88 10.77
N TYR A 323 19.32 23.91 10.52
CA TYR A 323 19.69 23.47 9.18
C TYR A 323 19.49 21.96 9.12
N ARG A 324 18.76 21.50 8.12
CA ARG A 324 18.52 20.09 7.86
C ARG A 324 18.87 19.74 6.43
N ASP A 325 19.60 18.65 6.27
CA ASP A 325 19.89 17.99 5.00
C ASP A 325 19.25 16.60 5.05
N GLU A 326 18.49 16.26 4.01
CA GLU A 326 17.79 14.98 3.90
C GLU A 326 18.03 14.38 2.53
N SER A 327 18.33 13.09 2.49
CA SER A 327 18.51 12.33 1.26
C SER A 327 17.83 10.97 1.36
N SER A 328 17.39 10.46 0.21
CA SER A 328 16.78 9.15 0.08
C SER A 328 17.23 8.49 -1.22
N LYS A 329 17.35 7.17 -1.16
CA LYS A 329 17.74 6.34 -2.28
C LYS A 329 17.01 5.00 -2.25
N SER A 330 16.34 4.68 -3.35
CA SER A 330 15.77 3.36 -3.62
C SER A 330 16.55 2.69 -4.73
N THR A 331 17.08 1.50 -4.47
CA THR A 331 17.84 0.69 -5.42
C THR A 331 17.10 -0.63 -5.64
N PHE A 332 16.74 -0.93 -6.87
CA PHE A 332 15.99 -2.14 -7.20
C PHE A 332 16.89 -3.21 -7.82
N ASP A 333 16.51 -4.47 -7.62
CA ASP A 333 17.26 -5.63 -8.09
C ASP A 333 17.50 -5.55 -9.62
N PRO A 334 18.72 -5.83 -10.10
CA PRO A 334 19.03 -5.86 -11.53
C PRO A 334 18.03 -6.67 -12.37
N LEU A 335 17.54 -7.81 -11.87
CA LEU A 335 16.59 -8.67 -12.58
C LEU A 335 15.24 -7.98 -12.74
N VAL A 336 14.72 -7.34 -11.68
CA VAL A 336 13.47 -6.56 -11.75
C VAL A 336 13.60 -5.38 -12.70
N ARG A 337 14.78 -4.75 -12.74
CA ARG A 337 15.07 -3.63 -13.63
C ARG A 337 15.31 -4.02 -15.08
N GLY A 338 15.37 -5.31 -15.40
CA GLY A 338 15.67 -5.79 -16.75
C GLY A 338 17.15 -5.75 -17.13
N VAL A 339 18.07 -5.67 -16.17
CA VAL A 339 19.52 -5.67 -16.43
C VAL A 339 19.99 -7.08 -16.74
N MET A 340 20.59 -7.30 -17.91
CA MET A 340 21.00 -8.65 -18.32
C MET A 340 22.17 -9.18 -17.47
N PRO A 341 22.07 -10.39 -16.91
CA PRO A 341 23.12 -10.97 -16.05
C PRO A 341 24.28 -11.59 -16.85
N VAL A 342 24.05 -11.95 -18.11
CA VAL A 342 25.02 -12.62 -18.98
C VAL A 342 25.12 -11.93 -20.34
N THR A 343 26.23 -12.15 -21.03
CA THR A 343 26.41 -11.68 -22.41
C THR A 343 25.87 -12.74 -23.35
N THR A 344 24.85 -12.39 -24.12
CA THR A 344 24.25 -13.27 -25.14
C THR A 344 24.60 -12.75 -26.53
N ALA A 345 24.03 -13.36 -27.57
CA ALA A 345 24.17 -12.86 -28.94
C ALA A 345 23.50 -11.48 -29.16
N TRP A 346 22.67 -11.01 -28.21
CA TRP A 346 21.76 -9.87 -28.39
C TRP A 346 22.08 -8.66 -27.52
N GLY A 347 22.89 -8.86 -26.48
CA GLY A 347 23.55 -7.77 -25.78
C GLY A 347 24.47 -8.29 -24.69
N ASN A 348 25.07 -7.36 -23.95
CA ASN A 348 26.11 -7.67 -22.98
C ASN A 348 25.55 -7.71 -21.56
N ALA A 349 26.26 -8.43 -20.69
CA ALA A 349 25.98 -8.38 -19.27
C ALA A 349 26.05 -6.92 -18.77
N GLY A 350 25.01 -6.47 -18.09
CA GLY A 350 24.85 -5.09 -17.60
C GLY A 350 24.05 -4.17 -18.52
N ASP A 351 23.75 -4.56 -19.76
CA ASP A 351 22.85 -3.79 -20.61
C ASP A 351 21.40 -3.92 -20.11
N LEU A 352 20.60 -2.85 -20.22
CA LEU A 352 19.16 -2.89 -19.94
C LEU A 352 18.43 -3.54 -21.11
N LEU A 353 17.53 -4.48 -20.84
CA LEU A 353 16.74 -5.19 -21.84
C LEU A 353 15.97 -4.21 -22.75
N ALA A 354 15.42 -3.15 -22.16
CA ALA A 354 14.73 -2.08 -22.88
C ALA A 354 15.62 -1.32 -23.90
N ASP A 355 16.94 -1.30 -23.73
CA ASP A 355 17.87 -0.56 -24.59
C ASP A 355 18.43 -1.40 -25.75
N VAL A 356 18.46 -2.74 -25.60
CA VAL A 356 19.20 -3.64 -26.50
C VAL A 356 18.34 -4.59 -27.31
N ALA A 357 17.08 -4.77 -26.94
CA ALA A 357 16.17 -5.66 -27.67
C ALA A 357 15.47 -4.91 -28.81
N PRO A 358 15.73 -5.27 -30.08
CA PRO A 358 15.00 -4.70 -31.22
C PRO A 358 13.57 -5.24 -31.22
N GLY A 359 12.58 -4.36 -31.01
CA GLY A 359 11.16 -4.74 -31.00
C GLY A 359 10.32 -4.07 -29.90
N PHE A 360 10.92 -3.31 -29.00
CA PHE A 360 10.16 -2.51 -28.01
C PHE A 360 9.66 -1.15 -28.55
N GLU A 361 9.99 -0.80 -29.80
CA GLU A 361 9.62 0.46 -30.45
C GLU A 361 8.57 0.23 -31.56
N GLU A 362 7.41 0.90 -31.40
CA GLU A 362 6.45 1.43 -32.39
C GLU A 362 6.18 0.60 -33.67
N ASP A 363 4.91 0.18 -33.82
CA ASP A 363 4.22 -0.26 -35.05
C ASP A 363 4.95 0.19 -36.34
N THR A 364 5.77 -0.72 -36.88
CA THR A 364 6.49 -0.50 -38.15
C THR A 364 5.86 -1.28 -39.30
N ASP A 365 4.85 -2.10 -39.02
CA ASP A 365 4.07 -2.90 -39.96
C ASP A 365 2.91 -2.12 -40.58
N GLY A 366 2.46 -1.03 -39.92
CA GLY A 366 1.44 -0.14 -40.43
C GLY A 366 0.10 -0.83 -40.67
N ASP A 367 -0.20 -1.86 -39.88
CA ASP A 367 -1.44 -2.65 -40.00
C ASP A 367 -2.53 -2.22 -39.01
N GLY A 368 -2.23 -1.27 -38.11
CA GLY A 368 -3.21 -0.63 -37.22
C GLY A 368 -3.74 -1.57 -36.12
N VAL A 369 -3.04 -2.66 -35.85
CA VAL A 369 -3.31 -3.51 -34.67
C VAL A 369 -2.41 -3.04 -33.53
N ILE A 370 -3.02 -2.62 -32.42
CA ILE A 370 -2.29 -2.49 -31.15
C ILE A 370 -2.05 -3.92 -30.69
N ASP A 371 -0.85 -4.44 -30.95
CA ASP A 371 -0.40 -5.65 -30.30
C ASP A 371 -0.32 -5.36 -28.80
N LEU A 372 -1.08 -6.11 -28.02
CA LEU A 372 -0.96 -6.18 -26.56
C LEU A 372 0.38 -6.86 -26.25
N GLU A 373 1.50 -6.23 -26.59
CA GLU A 373 2.80 -6.79 -26.31
C GLU A 373 3.04 -6.65 -24.81
N PHE A 374 2.82 -7.76 -24.10
CA PHE A 374 3.44 -8.06 -22.81
C PHE A 374 4.95 -8.14 -22.99
N ASN A 375 5.53 -7.01 -23.36
CA ASN A 375 6.91 -6.85 -23.72
C ASN A 375 7.69 -6.89 -22.40
N GLN A 376 8.29 -8.05 -22.12
CA GLN A 376 8.98 -8.32 -20.88
C GLN A 376 10.11 -7.31 -20.67
N ARG A 377 9.89 -6.29 -19.82
CA ARG A 377 10.88 -5.27 -19.44
C ARG A 377 11.61 -5.60 -18.12
N SER A 378 11.12 -6.61 -17.42
CA SER A 378 11.67 -7.18 -16.18
C SER A 378 12.03 -8.64 -16.42
N LEU A 379 13.11 -9.15 -15.83
CA LEU A 379 13.53 -10.55 -16.00
C LEU A 379 12.77 -11.51 -15.06
N VAL A 380 11.98 -10.97 -14.13
CA VAL A 380 11.02 -11.72 -13.31
C VAL A 380 9.60 -11.58 -13.84
N PHE A 381 8.65 -12.34 -13.28
CA PHE A 381 7.24 -12.32 -13.69
C PHE A 381 6.55 -11.01 -13.27
N ASP A 382 6.80 -9.92 -14.01
CA ASP A 382 6.10 -8.65 -13.89
C ASP A 382 5.86 -8.06 -15.31
N PRO A 383 4.62 -8.14 -15.82
CA PRO A 383 4.34 -8.01 -17.25
C PRO A 383 4.54 -6.63 -17.93
N GLY A 384 5.18 -5.62 -17.32
CA GLY A 384 5.57 -4.44 -18.13
C GLY A 384 5.93 -3.12 -17.46
N SER A 385 6.44 -3.12 -16.24
CA SER A 385 7.09 -1.93 -15.68
C SER A 385 8.61 -2.12 -15.61
N THR A 386 9.40 -1.21 -16.18
CA THR A 386 10.80 -1.07 -15.74
C THR A 386 10.78 -0.31 -14.43
N VAL A 387 11.23 -0.94 -13.34
CA VAL A 387 11.44 -0.20 -12.10
C VAL A 387 12.78 0.55 -12.20
N GLN A 388 12.79 1.81 -11.79
CA GLN A 388 13.99 2.65 -11.86
C GLN A 388 14.44 3.05 -10.46
N ASN A 389 15.75 3.13 -10.27
CA ASN A 389 16.30 3.60 -9.00
C ASN A 389 15.88 5.04 -8.74
N ILE A 390 15.52 5.33 -7.50
CA ILE A 390 15.15 6.66 -7.04
C ILE A 390 16.31 7.23 -6.26
N THR A 391 16.65 8.48 -6.49
CA THR A 391 17.65 9.19 -5.68
C THR A 391 17.28 10.66 -5.64
N GLY A 392 17.22 11.23 -4.46
CA GLY A 392 16.99 12.65 -4.29
C GLY A 392 17.49 13.15 -2.94
N SER A 393 17.60 14.47 -2.85
CA SER A 393 18.01 15.15 -1.63
C SER A 393 17.51 16.58 -1.64
N TYR A 394 17.25 17.13 -0.45
CA TYR A 394 17.01 18.55 -0.27
C TYR A 394 17.61 19.02 1.05
N ASP A 395 18.05 20.27 1.08
CA ASP A 395 18.37 20.99 2.31
C ASP A 395 17.35 22.10 2.61
N VAL A 396 17.19 22.40 3.89
CA VAL A 396 16.37 23.49 4.42
C VAL A 396 17.12 24.23 5.54
N ALA A 397 17.07 25.56 5.48
CA ALA A 397 17.53 26.44 6.55
C ALA A 397 16.35 27.19 7.16
N GLU A 398 16.22 27.16 8.48
CA GLU A 398 15.09 27.73 9.19
C GLU A 398 15.52 28.69 10.30
N VAL A 399 14.69 29.70 10.52
CA VAL A 399 14.74 30.57 11.71
C VAL A 399 13.35 30.70 12.27
N PHE A 400 13.22 30.57 13.59
CA PHE A 400 11.93 30.67 14.26
C PHE A 400 12.00 31.50 15.53
N GLY A 401 10.85 32.03 15.93
CA GLY A 401 10.67 32.73 17.17
C GLY A 401 9.27 32.55 17.73
N GLU A 402 9.17 32.44 19.05
CA GLU A 402 7.92 32.27 19.78
C GLU A 402 7.89 33.25 20.96
N VAL A 403 6.68 33.67 21.33
CA VAL A 403 6.43 34.57 22.45
C VAL A 403 5.15 34.16 23.17
N SER A 404 5.18 34.21 24.50
CA SER A 404 4.01 34.02 25.37
C SER A 404 3.89 35.21 26.30
N VAL A 405 2.75 35.90 26.22
CA VAL A 405 2.51 37.18 26.88
C VAL A 405 1.33 37.06 27.85
N PRO A 406 1.57 37.05 29.17
CA PRO A 406 0.49 37.15 30.15
C PRO A 406 -0.07 38.57 30.13
N ILE A 407 -1.33 38.73 29.73
CA ILE A 407 -2.01 40.03 29.58
C ILE A 407 -2.72 40.44 30.87
N LEU A 408 -3.44 39.51 31.49
CA LEU A 408 -4.18 39.74 32.73
C LEU A 408 -3.93 38.61 33.72
N ALA A 409 -3.75 38.96 34.99
CA ALA A 409 -3.67 38.00 36.08
C ALA A 409 -4.44 38.54 37.29
N ASP A 410 -5.11 37.63 38.01
CA ASP A 410 -5.76 37.92 39.30
C ASP A 410 -6.85 39.01 39.27
N MET A 411 -7.52 39.22 38.13
CA MET A 411 -8.61 40.20 37.97
C MET A 411 -9.99 39.54 37.94
N ALA A 412 -11.04 40.29 38.26
CA ALA A 412 -12.41 39.81 38.12
C ALA A 412 -12.70 39.48 36.64
N PHE A 413 -13.18 38.26 36.37
CA PHE A 413 -13.40 37.71 35.01
C PHE A 413 -12.13 37.48 34.17
N ALA A 414 -10.94 37.62 34.75
CA ALA A 414 -9.67 37.25 34.13
C ALA A 414 -8.68 36.84 35.22
N ARG A 415 -8.84 35.62 35.73
CA ARG A 415 -7.86 34.99 36.65
C ARG A 415 -6.51 34.83 35.94
N ASP A 416 -6.56 34.41 34.69
CA ASP A 416 -5.42 34.32 33.78
C ASP A 416 -5.90 34.62 32.35
N LEU A 417 -5.16 35.44 31.62
CA LEU A 417 -5.31 35.63 30.17
C LEU A 417 -3.91 35.73 29.57
N THR A 418 -3.53 34.71 28.81
CA THR A 418 -2.24 34.64 28.12
C THR A 418 -2.47 34.59 26.62
N LEU A 419 -1.62 35.30 25.86
CA LEU A 419 -1.60 35.28 24.41
C LEU A 419 -0.26 34.73 23.93
N ASP A 420 -0.31 33.85 22.93
CA ASP A 420 0.84 33.16 22.38
C ASP A 420 0.98 33.51 20.90
N GLY A 421 2.21 33.61 20.43
CA GLY A 421 2.52 33.86 19.02
C GLY A 421 3.81 33.17 18.61
N ALA A 422 3.82 32.55 17.44
CA ALA A 422 4.99 31.91 16.85
C ALA A 422 5.10 32.25 15.36
N ILE A 423 6.32 32.32 14.86
CA ILE A 423 6.63 32.47 13.43
C ILE A 423 7.89 31.69 13.09
N ARG A 424 7.90 31.07 11.91
CA ARG A 424 9.07 30.39 11.34
C ARG A 424 9.20 30.75 9.87
N PHE A 425 10.42 31.06 9.46
CA PHE A 425 10.81 31.25 8.06
C PHE A 425 11.72 30.10 7.67
N SER A 426 11.42 29.46 6.56
CA SER A 426 12.13 28.27 6.08
C SER A 426 12.51 28.48 4.62
N ASP A 427 13.77 28.21 4.26
CA ASP A 427 14.28 28.30 2.88
C ASP A 427 14.73 26.91 2.43
N TYR A 428 13.95 26.32 1.52
CA TYR A 428 14.19 24.99 0.95
C TYR A 428 14.90 25.12 -0.40
N SER A 429 15.84 24.21 -0.65
CA SER A 429 16.48 24.05 -1.97
C SER A 429 15.53 23.63 -3.10
N THR A 430 14.35 23.06 -2.77
CA THR A 430 13.36 22.54 -3.73
C THR A 430 12.26 23.53 -4.06
N ILE A 431 11.54 24.02 -3.04
CA ILE A 431 10.36 24.89 -3.20
C ILE A 431 10.65 26.39 -2.97
N GLY A 432 11.85 26.73 -2.49
CA GLY A 432 12.19 28.10 -2.11
C GLY A 432 11.73 28.44 -0.68
N SER A 433 11.33 29.69 -0.45
CA SER A 433 11.07 30.20 0.89
C SER A 433 9.60 30.18 1.28
N THR A 434 9.31 29.77 2.51
CA THR A 434 7.97 29.71 3.09
C THR A 434 7.92 30.29 4.51
N VAL A 435 6.73 30.65 4.99
CA VAL A 435 6.50 31.23 6.32
C VAL A 435 5.33 30.52 7.00
N THR A 436 5.57 29.97 8.17
CA THR A 436 4.53 29.41 9.05
C THR A 436 4.37 30.25 10.30
N TRP A 437 3.17 30.26 10.87
CA TRP A 437 2.89 31.04 12.07
C TRP A 437 1.71 30.49 12.87
N ASN A 438 1.68 30.83 14.16
CA ASN A 438 0.59 30.50 15.07
C ASN A 438 0.26 31.73 15.92
N ALA A 439 -1.04 31.99 16.12
CA ALA A 439 -1.53 32.90 17.13
C ALA A 439 -2.56 32.20 18.00
N GLY A 440 -2.37 32.24 19.31
CA GLY A 440 -3.25 31.58 20.26
C GLY A 440 -3.45 32.35 21.56
N GLY A 441 -4.30 31.80 22.41
CA GLY A 441 -4.46 32.30 23.76
C GLY A 441 -5.19 31.34 24.67
N SER A 442 -4.96 31.53 25.96
CA SER A 442 -5.66 30.84 27.03
C SER A 442 -6.29 31.81 28.00
N TRP A 443 -7.53 31.53 28.39
CA TRP A 443 -8.31 32.37 29.30
C TRP A 443 -8.94 31.52 30.41
N THR A 444 -8.63 31.89 31.65
CA THR A 444 -9.25 31.37 32.87
C THR A 444 -10.09 32.50 33.49
N PRO A 445 -11.43 32.48 33.42
CA PRO A 445 -12.25 33.64 33.78
C PRO A 445 -12.33 33.92 35.29
N VAL A 446 -12.67 32.91 36.11
CA VAL A 446 -13.03 33.16 37.54
C VAL A 446 -12.26 32.26 38.49
N SER A 447 -12.15 30.97 38.17
CA SER A 447 -11.46 29.96 38.98
C SER A 447 -10.76 28.98 38.06
N ASP A 448 -9.82 28.22 38.61
CA ASP A 448 -9.12 27.16 37.89
C ASP A 448 -10.05 26.02 37.41
N SER A 449 -11.34 26.07 37.79
CA SER A 449 -12.34 25.10 37.34
C SER A 449 -12.70 25.19 35.86
N PHE A 450 -12.38 26.30 35.18
CA PHE A 450 -12.78 26.50 33.78
C PHE A 450 -11.71 27.28 33.02
N ARG A 451 -11.26 26.71 31.91
CA ARG A 451 -10.28 27.30 30.99
C ARG A 451 -10.75 27.16 29.56
N ILE A 452 -10.59 28.23 28.79
CA ILE A 452 -10.75 28.23 27.34
C ILE A 452 -9.37 28.35 26.71
N ARG A 453 -9.14 27.62 25.62
CA ARG A 453 -7.97 27.75 24.75
C ARG A 453 -8.47 28.00 23.34
N SER A 454 -7.77 28.82 22.57
CA SER A 454 -8.02 28.95 21.14
C SER A 454 -6.73 29.23 20.41
N SER A 455 -6.60 28.72 19.20
CA SER A 455 -5.46 28.97 18.31
C SER A 455 -5.90 29.00 16.86
N PHE A 456 -5.18 29.80 16.08
CA PHE A 456 -5.20 29.78 14.63
C PHE A 456 -3.75 29.64 14.15
N SER A 457 -3.49 28.72 13.24
CA SER A 457 -2.14 28.50 12.70
C SER A 457 -2.17 28.24 11.21
N VAL A 458 -1.10 28.69 10.54
CA VAL A 458 -0.77 28.34 9.16
C VAL A 458 0.53 27.53 9.20
N ALA A 459 0.46 26.30 8.71
CA ALA A 459 1.59 25.39 8.58
C ALA A 459 1.80 25.05 7.11
N VAL A 460 2.98 24.54 6.77
CA VAL A 460 3.29 24.11 5.41
C VAL A 460 3.99 22.76 5.41
N ARG A 461 3.76 21.99 4.35
CA ARG A 461 4.51 20.76 4.08
C ARG A 461 5.20 20.89 2.72
N ALA A 462 6.53 20.82 2.72
CA ALA A 462 7.28 20.69 1.48
C ALA A 462 7.10 19.28 0.90
N PRO A 463 7.02 19.13 -0.44
CA PRO A 463 7.00 17.81 -1.08
C PRO A 463 8.19 16.94 -0.64
N ASN A 464 7.95 15.64 -0.45
CA ASN A 464 9.00 14.70 -0.08
C ASN A 464 9.85 14.26 -1.29
N ILE A 465 10.92 13.50 -1.04
CA ILE A 465 11.88 13.10 -2.09
C ILE A 465 11.23 12.21 -3.14
N ASP A 466 10.35 11.29 -2.76
CA ASP A 466 9.67 10.40 -3.71
C ASP A 466 8.66 11.19 -4.54
N GLU A 467 7.95 12.15 -3.93
CA GLU A 467 7.03 13.05 -4.62
C GLU A 467 7.73 13.89 -5.70
N LEU A 468 8.94 14.39 -5.43
CA LEU A 468 9.68 15.25 -6.36
C LEU A 468 10.51 14.47 -7.39
N PHE A 469 11.18 13.40 -6.97
CA PHE A 469 12.30 12.81 -7.72
C PHE A 469 12.05 11.37 -8.18
N SER A 470 10.86 10.80 -7.92
CA SER A 470 10.50 9.50 -8.51
C SER A 470 10.63 9.58 -10.04
N PRO A 471 11.47 8.73 -10.66
CA PRO A 471 11.63 8.70 -12.10
C PRO A 471 10.32 8.25 -12.77
N THR A 472 10.16 8.58 -14.04
CA THR A 472 9.06 8.04 -14.85
C THR A 472 9.28 6.54 -15.07
N GLN A 473 8.26 5.75 -14.73
CA GLN A 473 8.25 4.31 -14.87
C GLN A 473 6.94 3.86 -15.50
N GLY A 474 6.97 2.74 -16.24
CA GLY A 474 5.76 2.17 -16.84
C GLY A 474 4.76 1.71 -15.77
N ALA A 475 3.48 1.86 -16.04
CA ALA A 475 2.39 1.40 -15.20
C ALA A 475 1.26 0.82 -16.06
N PHE A 476 0.27 0.21 -15.42
CA PHE A 476 -0.92 -0.31 -16.12
C PHE A 476 -2.18 0.26 -15.51
N PHE A 477 -3.14 0.57 -16.37
CA PHE A 477 -4.40 1.16 -15.95
C PHE A 477 -5.58 0.46 -16.62
N ARG A 478 -6.70 0.40 -15.88
CA ARG A 478 -8.00 0.03 -16.41
C ARG A 478 -9.12 0.73 -15.64
N PRO A 479 -9.22 2.07 -15.71
CA PRO A 479 -10.38 2.75 -15.18
C PRO A 479 -11.62 2.38 -16.01
N VAL A 480 -12.79 2.54 -15.42
CA VAL A 480 -14.06 2.55 -16.14
C VAL A 480 -14.09 3.82 -17.00
N ASP A 481 -14.31 3.68 -18.31
CA ASP A 481 -14.31 4.82 -19.22
C ASP A 481 -15.52 5.73 -18.92
N PRO A 482 -15.31 6.99 -18.48
CA PRO A 482 -16.41 7.88 -18.14
C PRO A 482 -17.31 8.19 -19.35
N CYS A 483 -16.80 8.05 -20.57
CA CYS A 483 -17.59 8.28 -21.77
C CYS A 483 -18.43 7.08 -22.21
N ASP A 484 -18.34 5.93 -21.53
CA ASP A 484 -19.24 4.79 -21.77
C ASP A 484 -20.70 5.21 -21.55
N VAL A 485 -21.56 4.82 -22.49
CA VAL A 485 -22.99 5.14 -22.45
C VAL A 485 -23.69 4.66 -21.17
N ALA A 486 -23.26 3.55 -20.58
CA ALA A 486 -23.81 3.03 -19.33
C ALA A 486 -23.50 3.98 -18.15
N GLU A 487 -22.27 4.47 -18.06
CA GLU A 487 -21.83 5.39 -17.00
C GLU A 487 -22.54 6.75 -17.09
N ILE A 488 -22.58 7.33 -18.31
CA ILE A 488 -23.30 8.59 -18.54
C ILE A 488 -24.79 8.44 -18.18
N ASN A 489 -25.43 7.34 -18.59
CA ASN A 489 -26.85 7.11 -18.29
C ASN A 489 -27.07 6.88 -16.79
N ALA A 490 -26.18 6.17 -16.10
CA ALA A 490 -26.29 5.97 -14.66
C ALA A 490 -26.31 7.31 -13.90
N LEU A 491 -25.42 8.25 -14.26
CA LEU A 491 -25.40 9.60 -13.69
C LEU A 491 -26.66 10.42 -14.04
N ILE A 492 -27.11 10.37 -15.30
CA ILE A 492 -28.31 11.09 -15.71
C ILE A 492 -29.57 10.54 -15.04
N ASP A 493 -29.70 9.22 -14.94
CA ASP A 493 -30.87 8.55 -14.37
C ASP A 493 -30.94 8.71 -12.84
N SER A 494 -29.80 8.82 -12.16
CA SER A 494 -29.73 9.17 -10.73
C SER A 494 -30.02 10.66 -10.47
N GLY A 495 -29.93 11.50 -11.51
CA GLY A 495 -30.12 12.95 -11.42
C GLY A 495 -28.85 13.71 -11.01
N ASP A 496 -27.68 13.09 -11.14
CA ASP A 496 -26.39 13.70 -10.85
C ASP A 496 -26.06 14.83 -11.85
N PRO A 497 -25.67 16.03 -11.39
CA PRO A 497 -25.35 17.16 -12.27
C PRO A 497 -24.13 16.92 -13.18
N ARG A 498 -23.25 15.96 -12.86
CA ARG A 498 -22.09 15.59 -13.67
C ARG A 498 -22.49 14.90 -14.97
N GLY A 499 -23.59 14.14 -14.98
CA GLY A 499 -24.03 13.38 -16.18
C GLY A 499 -24.15 14.24 -17.45
N PRO A 500 -24.88 15.38 -17.43
CA PRO A 500 -24.93 16.30 -18.56
C PRO A 500 -23.59 16.95 -18.93
N VAL A 501 -22.71 17.23 -17.95
CA VAL A 501 -21.39 17.83 -18.18
C VAL A 501 -20.48 16.82 -18.88
N ARG A 502 -20.38 15.61 -18.31
CA ARG A 502 -19.64 14.47 -18.88
C ARG A 502 -20.09 14.17 -20.30
N GLN A 503 -21.40 14.09 -20.55
CA GLN A 503 -21.92 13.89 -21.91
C GLN A 503 -21.48 14.99 -22.88
N ALA A 504 -21.49 16.26 -22.46
CA ALA A 504 -21.07 17.38 -23.29
C ALA A 504 -19.56 17.35 -23.58
N ASN A 505 -18.74 16.99 -22.59
CA ASN A 505 -17.29 16.89 -22.71
C ASN A 505 -16.87 15.71 -23.59
N CYS A 506 -17.46 14.52 -23.40
CA CYS A 506 -17.24 13.37 -24.29
C CYS A 506 -17.61 13.68 -25.75
N LEU A 507 -18.73 14.39 -25.98
CA LEU A 507 -19.10 14.86 -27.32
C LEU A 507 -18.09 15.87 -27.88
N ALA A 508 -17.55 16.77 -27.06
CA ALA A 508 -16.54 17.74 -27.45
C ALA A 508 -15.20 17.06 -27.82
N ASP A 509 -14.91 15.93 -27.18
CA ASP A 509 -13.77 15.05 -27.48
C ASP A 509 -13.99 14.15 -28.73
N GLY A 510 -15.16 14.26 -29.38
CA GLY A 510 -15.48 13.50 -30.58
C GLY A 510 -16.05 12.10 -30.35
N ILE A 511 -16.38 11.75 -29.10
CA ILE A 511 -16.93 10.46 -28.72
C ILE A 511 -18.47 10.49 -28.90
N PRO A 512 -19.06 9.53 -29.64
CA PRO A 512 -20.50 9.53 -29.90
C PRO A 512 -21.32 9.11 -28.66
N PRO A 513 -22.58 9.56 -28.50
CA PRO A 513 -23.43 9.19 -27.36
C PRO A 513 -23.78 7.69 -27.23
N THR A 514 -23.47 6.91 -28.26
CA THR A 514 -23.68 5.45 -28.30
C THR A 514 -22.37 4.69 -28.08
N TYR A 515 -21.32 5.37 -27.65
CA TYR A 515 -20.03 4.76 -27.38
C TYR A 515 -20.16 3.74 -26.25
N THR A 516 -19.52 2.59 -26.46
CA THR A 516 -19.33 1.55 -25.46
C THR A 516 -17.83 1.30 -25.43
N ASP A 517 -17.27 1.31 -24.23
CA ASP A 517 -15.86 1.07 -23.98
C ASP A 517 -15.42 -0.24 -24.66
N PRO A 518 -14.55 -0.19 -25.68
CA PRO A 518 -14.12 -1.38 -26.41
C PRO A 518 -13.05 -2.19 -25.68
N LEU A 519 -12.50 -1.66 -24.57
CA LEU A 519 -11.37 -2.27 -23.88
C LEU A 519 -11.82 -3.43 -22.99
N THR A 520 -11.14 -4.56 -23.09
CA THR A 520 -11.40 -5.75 -22.24
C THR A 520 -10.22 -6.08 -21.32
N ALA A 521 -9.12 -5.32 -21.41
CA ALA A 521 -7.90 -5.52 -20.64
C ALA A 521 -7.27 -4.17 -20.27
N ARG A 522 -6.30 -4.22 -19.35
CA ARG A 522 -5.45 -3.08 -18.96
C ARG A 522 -4.58 -2.59 -20.13
N PHE A 523 -4.33 -1.29 -20.17
CA PHE A 523 -3.43 -0.63 -21.12
C PHE A 523 -2.23 -0.02 -20.38
N VAL A 524 -1.17 0.29 -21.14
CA VAL A 524 0.07 0.85 -20.58
C VAL A 524 -0.09 2.33 -20.30
N GLY A 525 0.53 2.79 -19.21
CA GLY A 525 0.69 4.19 -18.87
C GLY A 525 2.00 4.42 -18.11
N GLU A 526 2.08 5.53 -17.39
CA GLU A 526 3.28 5.92 -16.64
C GLU A 526 2.94 6.38 -15.23
N THR A 527 3.81 6.11 -14.27
CA THR A 527 3.85 6.77 -12.97
C THR A 527 5.12 7.59 -12.81
N SER A 528 5.06 8.74 -12.14
CA SER A 528 6.25 9.59 -11.92
C SER A 528 6.09 10.56 -10.75
N GLY A 529 7.21 11.03 -10.21
CA GLY A 529 7.26 12.21 -9.35
C GLY A 529 7.14 13.50 -10.16
N ASN A 530 7.09 14.64 -9.48
CA ASN A 530 6.90 15.94 -10.10
C ASN A 530 7.81 17.01 -9.44
N PRO A 531 8.93 17.37 -10.08
CA PRO A 531 9.81 18.43 -9.58
C PRO A 531 9.17 19.84 -9.58
N ALA A 532 7.97 20.00 -10.15
CA ALA A 532 7.26 21.27 -10.20
C ALA A 532 6.24 21.46 -9.07
N LEU A 533 6.14 20.51 -8.12
CA LEU A 533 5.26 20.64 -6.96
C LEU A 533 5.64 21.86 -6.11
N THR A 534 4.62 22.50 -5.57
CA THR A 534 4.75 23.52 -4.52
C THR A 534 4.39 22.94 -3.16
N GLU A 535 4.62 23.70 -2.09
CA GLU A 535 4.19 23.35 -0.74
C GLU A 535 2.67 23.18 -0.63
N GLU A 536 2.25 22.30 0.29
CA GLU A 536 0.89 22.29 0.82
C GLU A 536 0.79 23.34 1.94
N GLU A 537 -0.27 24.14 1.98
CA GLU A 537 -0.54 25.10 3.05
C GLU A 537 -1.73 24.64 3.89
N ALA A 538 -1.52 24.45 5.19
CA ALA A 538 -2.55 24.01 6.13
C ALA A 538 -2.97 25.15 7.07
N GLU A 539 -4.21 25.61 6.93
CA GLU A 539 -4.87 26.48 7.89
C GLU A 539 -5.58 25.66 8.96
N THR A 540 -5.37 25.96 10.24
CA THR A 540 -6.01 25.24 11.35
C THR A 540 -6.57 26.22 12.36
N PHE A 541 -7.87 26.10 12.65
CA PHE A 541 -8.52 26.75 13.76
C PHE A 541 -8.90 25.72 14.84
N SER A 542 -8.61 26.05 16.10
CA SER A 542 -9.05 25.22 17.23
C SER A 542 -9.57 26.05 18.39
N VAL A 543 -10.60 25.53 19.06
CA VAL A 543 -11.12 26.07 20.33
C VAL A 543 -11.42 24.94 21.31
N GLY A 544 -10.80 25.03 22.48
CA GLY A 544 -10.84 24.01 23.52
C GLY A 544 -11.42 24.52 24.82
N PHE A 545 -12.16 23.66 25.51
CA PHE A 545 -12.77 23.91 26.80
C PHE A 545 -12.30 22.86 27.80
N ILE A 546 -11.73 23.31 28.92
CA ILE A 546 -11.34 22.44 30.03
C ILE A 546 -12.19 22.80 31.23
N PHE A 547 -12.83 21.78 31.82
CA PHE A 547 -13.68 21.91 32.99
C PHE A 547 -13.27 20.93 34.10
N GLN A 548 -12.91 21.47 35.26
CA GLN A 548 -12.43 20.76 36.44
C GLN A 548 -13.15 21.25 37.69
N PRO A 549 -14.42 20.83 37.92
CA PRO A 549 -15.26 21.40 38.96
C PRO A 549 -14.77 21.09 40.37
N GLN A 550 -14.61 22.12 41.20
CA GLN A 550 -14.26 21.95 42.62
C GLN A 550 -15.37 21.24 43.44
N PHE A 551 -16.63 21.23 42.99
CA PHE A 551 -17.71 20.53 43.68
C PHE A 551 -17.74 19.02 43.41
N LEU A 552 -16.96 18.55 42.44
CA LEU A 552 -16.84 17.16 42.05
C LEU A 552 -15.36 16.84 41.82
N GLU A 553 -14.61 16.80 42.91
CA GLU A 553 -13.16 16.60 42.90
C GLU A 553 -12.77 15.32 42.14
N GLY A 554 -11.73 15.43 41.32
CA GLY A 554 -11.21 14.33 40.50
C GLY A 554 -11.87 14.19 39.13
N LEU A 555 -12.92 14.98 38.80
CA LEU A 555 -13.46 15.08 37.44
C LEU A 555 -12.64 16.09 36.61
N SER A 556 -12.26 15.68 35.41
CA SER A 556 -11.67 16.52 34.36
C SER A 556 -12.40 16.24 33.05
N VAL A 557 -12.80 17.29 32.36
CA VAL A 557 -13.43 17.23 31.04
C VAL A 557 -12.67 18.17 30.11
N SER A 558 -12.22 17.68 28.97
CA SER A 558 -11.71 18.45 27.83
C SER A 558 -12.64 18.20 26.64
N VAL A 559 -12.98 19.27 25.93
CA VAL A 559 -13.66 19.20 24.63
C VAL A 559 -12.99 20.22 23.73
N ASP A 560 -12.49 19.77 22.59
CA ASP A 560 -11.71 20.58 21.68
C ASP A 560 -12.31 20.45 20.27
N TYR A 561 -12.78 21.55 19.71
CA TYR A 561 -13.19 21.63 18.31
C TYR A 561 -11.99 21.99 17.45
N TRP A 562 -11.87 21.36 16.30
CA TRP A 562 -10.82 21.62 15.32
C TRP A 562 -11.42 21.67 13.91
N ASP A 563 -10.86 22.56 13.09
CA ASP A 563 -11.20 22.78 11.69
C ASP A 563 -9.89 23.01 10.93
N ILE A 564 -9.64 22.18 9.93
CA ILE A 564 -8.39 22.11 9.18
C ILE A 564 -8.73 22.19 7.70
N THR A 565 -8.09 23.11 6.99
CA THR A 565 -8.10 23.20 5.53
C THR A 565 -6.68 23.09 5.04
N ILE A 566 -6.42 22.19 4.10
CA ILE A 566 -5.13 22.03 3.43
C ILE A 566 -5.33 22.43 1.97
N ASP A 567 -4.78 23.57 1.57
CA ASP A 567 -4.75 24.03 0.18
C ASP A 567 -3.52 23.47 -0.55
N ASP A 568 -3.65 23.29 -1.87
CA ASP A 568 -2.59 22.75 -2.74
C ASP A 568 -2.06 21.38 -2.26
N ALA A 569 -2.93 20.56 -1.66
CA ALA A 569 -2.58 19.24 -1.15
C ALA A 569 -1.90 18.39 -2.25
N ILE A 570 -0.85 17.66 -1.92
CA ILE A 570 -0.09 16.84 -2.86
C ILE A 570 -0.68 15.43 -2.82
N ASP A 571 -1.18 14.98 -3.96
CA ASP A 571 -1.68 13.62 -4.12
C ASP A 571 -1.24 13.05 -5.47
N ALA A 572 -1.34 11.73 -5.61
CA ALA A 572 -1.18 11.01 -6.86
C ALA A 572 -2.53 10.40 -7.26
N PRO A 573 -3.44 11.18 -7.89
CA PRO A 573 -4.80 10.74 -8.19
C PRO A 573 -4.83 9.40 -8.92
N SER A 574 -5.77 8.53 -8.56
CA SER A 574 -5.91 7.22 -9.19
C SER A 574 -6.22 7.35 -10.69
N GLY A 575 -5.97 6.31 -11.46
CA GLY A 575 -6.34 6.30 -12.89
C GLY A 575 -7.84 6.59 -13.13
N GLN A 576 -8.72 6.21 -12.20
CA GLN A 576 -10.15 6.52 -12.25
C GLN A 576 -10.40 8.02 -12.00
N SER A 577 -9.83 8.56 -10.93
CA SER A 577 -9.95 9.99 -10.57
C SER A 577 -9.40 10.91 -11.67
N ILE A 578 -8.32 10.50 -12.37
CA ILE A 578 -7.76 11.24 -13.50
C ILE A 578 -8.76 11.30 -14.67
N VAL A 579 -9.34 10.17 -15.08
CA VAL A 579 -10.28 10.18 -16.22
C VAL A 579 -11.58 10.89 -15.87
N ASP A 580 -12.11 10.67 -14.67
CA ASP A 580 -13.32 11.37 -14.20
C ASP A 580 -13.08 12.88 -14.09
N GLY A 581 -11.97 13.30 -13.48
CA GLY A 581 -11.59 14.71 -13.36
C GLY A 581 -11.43 15.41 -14.71
N CYS A 582 -10.95 14.70 -15.75
CA CYS A 582 -10.90 15.25 -17.09
C CYS A 582 -12.31 15.51 -17.66
N TYR A 583 -13.23 14.54 -17.57
CA TYR A 583 -14.53 14.63 -18.26
C TYR A 583 -15.66 15.26 -17.42
N ASP A 584 -15.55 15.33 -16.10
CA ASP A 584 -16.56 15.95 -15.23
C ASP A 584 -16.37 17.45 -15.03
N SER A 585 -15.16 17.95 -15.29
CA SER A 585 -14.86 19.36 -15.09
C SER A 585 -15.73 20.25 -15.99
N ALA A 586 -16.20 21.37 -15.44
CA ALA A 586 -16.82 22.43 -16.24
C ALA A 586 -15.82 23.08 -17.21
N VAL A 587 -14.50 22.87 -17.01
CA VAL A 587 -13.41 23.36 -17.83
C VAL A 587 -12.81 22.20 -18.63
N PHE A 588 -13.28 22.01 -19.88
CA PHE A 588 -12.78 20.96 -20.77
C PHE A 588 -12.24 21.55 -22.10
N PRO A 589 -11.10 21.07 -22.62
CA PRO A 589 -10.13 20.13 -22.01
C PRO A 589 -9.10 20.83 -21.11
N GLY A 590 -9.32 22.11 -20.75
CA GLY A 590 -8.32 22.96 -20.12
C GLY A 590 -8.06 22.73 -18.62
N ASN A 591 -8.52 21.61 -18.05
CA ASN A 591 -8.21 21.21 -16.68
C ASN A 591 -6.90 20.42 -16.64
N GLN A 592 -6.37 20.20 -15.43
CA GLN A 592 -5.07 19.56 -15.21
C GLN A 592 -5.03 18.05 -15.54
N PHE A 593 -6.19 17.41 -15.66
CA PHE A 593 -6.27 15.95 -15.84
C PHE A 593 -6.31 15.53 -17.31
N CYS A 594 -6.86 16.35 -18.21
CA CYS A 594 -7.00 15.95 -19.62
C CYS A 594 -5.67 15.79 -20.36
N ASP A 595 -4.61 16.48 -19.93
CA ASP A 595 -3.25 16.28 -20.48
C ASP A 595 -2.61 14.95 -20.00
N LEU A 596 -3.19 14.30 -18.98
CA LEU A 596 -2.74 13.02 -18.44
C LEU A 596 -3.42 11.81 -19.10
N VAL A 597 -4.40 12.04 -19.98
CA VAL A 597 -5.24 10.99 -20.60
C VAL A 597 -5.01 10.94 -22.11
N GLY A 598 -4.80 9.73 -22.64
CA GLY A 598 -4.74 9.47 -24.08
C GLY A 598 -5.89 8.56 -24.54
N ARG A 599 -6.35 8.78 -25.78
CA ARG A 599 -7.30 7.91 -26.48
C ARG A 599 -6.75 7.45 -27.83
N ASN A 600 -7.17 6.26 -28.24
CA ASN A 600 -6.88 5.73 -29.57
C ASN A 600 -7.74 6.45 -30.63
N THR A 601 -7.09 7.23 -31.48
CA THR A 601 -7.75 8.00 -32.54
C THR A 601 -7.76 7.31 -33.90
N ASP A 602 -7.26 6.07 -34.02
CA ASP A 602 -7.25 5.35 -35.30
C ASP A 602 -8.63 4.71 -35.58
N PRO A 603 -9.39 5.21 -36.58
CA PRO A 603 -10.71 4.66 -36.90
C PRO A 603 -10.68 3.23 -37.46
N ALA A 604 -9.50 2.69 -37.82
CA ALA A 604 -9.34 1.30 -38.23
C ALA A 604 -9.18 0.34 -37.04
N SER A 605 -8.82 0.85 -35.87
CA SER A 605 -8.56 0.05 -34.69
C SER A 605 -9.87 -0.48 -34.06
N PRO A 606 -9.93 -1.73 -33.60
CA PRO A 606 -11.06 -2.24 -32.82
C PRO A 606 -11.22 -1.51 -31.47
N GLN A 607 -10.19 -0.78 -31.03
CA GLN A 607 -10.16 0.00 -29.79
C GLN A 607 -10.38 1.50 -30.06
N PHE A 608 -10.88 1.88 -31.25
CA PHE A 608 -11.11 3.30 -31.60
C PHE A 608 -11.94 4.03 -30.53
N ASN A 609 -11.50 5.23 -30.16
CA ASN A 609 -11.94 6.06 -29.04
C ASN A 609 -11.69 5.48 -27.64
N GLY A 610 -11.23 4.24 -27.49
CA GLY A 610 -10.81 3.67 -26.21
C GLY A 610 -9.64 4.43 -25.60
N LEU A 611 -9.60 4.51 -24.26
CA LEU A 611 -8.44 4.98 -23.53
C LEU A 611 -7.21 4.12 -23.89
N ASN A 612 -6.06 4.75 -24.13
CA ASN A 612 -4.84 4.02 -24.48
C ASN A 612 -3.60 4.47 -23.71
N PHE A 613 -3.72 5.49 -22.87
CA PHE A 613 -2.62 6.00 -22.06
C PHE A 613 -3.15 6.78 -20.86
N ILE A 614 -2.52 6.58 -19.69
CA ILE A 614 -2.70 7.41 -18.50
C ILE A 614 -1.33 7.70 -17.91
N ARG A 615 -1.10 8.96 -17.52
CA ARG A 615 0.03 9.33 -16.67
C ARG A 615 -0.47 9.66 -15.27
N GLN A 616 -0.15 8.81 -14.30
CA GLN A 616 -0.34 9.12 -12.88
C GLN A 616 0.90 9.83 -12.36
N GLN A 617 0.75 11.10 -12.01
CA GLN A 617 1.85 11.91 -11.48
C GLN A 617 1.38 12.63 -10.22
N GLN A 618 2.31 12.92 -9.32
CA GLN A 618 2.06 13.76 -8.15
C GLN A 618 1.65 15.18 -8.61
N VAL A 619 0.53 15.67 -8.10
CA VAL A 619 0.00 17.01 -8.41
C VAL A 619 -0.47 17.71 -7.15
N ASN A 620 -0.39 19.04 -7.12
CA ASN A 620 -1.11 19.84 -6.13
C ASN A 620 -2.61 19.84 -6.52
N ILE A 621 -3.44 19.14 -5.76
CA ILE A 621 -4.90 19.13 -5.88
C ILE A 621 -5.50 20.37 -5.20
N GLY A 622 -6.80 20.61 -5.39
CA GLY A 622 -7.47 21.82 -4.92
C GLY A 622 -7.33 22.06 -3.42
N LYS A 623 -7.94 21.18 -2.61
CA LYS A 623 -7.88 21.27 -1.14
C LYS A 623 -8.41 20.01 -0.46
N LEU A 624 -8.09 19.87 0.82
CA LEU A 624 -8.66 18.88 1.75
C LEU A 624 -9.21 19.60 2.98
N GLU A 625 -10.45 19.30 3.37
CA GLU A 625 -11.11 19.92 4.52
C GLU A 625 -11.50 18.84 5.54
N ALA A 626 -11.12 19.04 6.80
CA ALA A 626 -11.48 18.14 7.89
C ALA A 626 -11.88 18.94 9.12
N SER A 627 -12.98 18.55 9.78
CA SER A 627 -13.37 19.16 11.05
C SER A 627 -14.00 18.15 11.99
N GLY A 628 -13.91 18.42 13.29
CA GLY A 628 -14.47 17.53 14.30
C GLY A 628 -14.28 18.03 15.73
N ILE A 629 -14.64 17.15 16.66
CA ILE A 629 -14.61 17.37 18.09
C ILE A 629 -13.87 16.22 18.76
N ASP A 630 -12.81 16.56 19.48
CA ASP A 630 -12.15 15.66 20.41
C ASP A 630 -12.74 15.86 21.81
N PHE A 631 -12.93 14.76 22.53
CA PHE A 631 -13.37 14.79 23.92
C PHE A 631 -12.51 13.87 24.79
N ASP A 632 -12.18 14.33 26.00
CA ASP A 632 -11.56 13.53 27.06
C ASP A 632 -12.29 13.80 28.38
N ILE A 633 -12.85 12.75 28.96
CA ILE A 633 -13.56 12.81 30.24
C ILE A 633 -12.90 11.80 31.17
N ARG A 634 -12.31 12.30 32.25
CA ARG A 634 -11.67 11.49 33.26
C ARG A 634 -12.24 11.77 34.64
N TYR A 635 -12.59 10.72 35.37
CA TYR A 635 -13.04 10.84 36.75
C TYR A 635 -12.30 9.88 37.67
N ILE A 636 -11.58 10.44 38.65
CA ILE A 636 -10.87 9.68 39.68
C ILE A 636 -11.53 9.93 41.02
N PHE A 637 -11.94 8.88 41.71
CA PHE A 637 -12.54 8.99 43.03
C PHE A 637 -12.24 7.76 43.87
N GLU A 638 -12.42 7.88 45.19
CA GLU A 638 -12.19 6.80 46.14
C GLU A 638 -13.52 6.22 46.63
N ILE A 639 -13.63 4.89 46.63
CA ILE A 639 -14.67 4.15 47.34
C ILE A 639 -13.97 3.32 48.42
N GLN A 640 -14.15 3.72 49.68
CA GLN A 640 -13.46 3.11 50.83
C GLN A 640 -11.93 3.18 50.65
N SER A 641 -11.24 2.06 50.45
CA SER A 641 -9.80 2.01 50.17
C SER A 641 -9.49 1.60 48.72
N ALA A 642 -10.48 1.65 47.83
CA ALA A 642 -10.29 1.44 46.40
C ALA A 642 -10.26 2.79 45.68
N SER A 643 -9.23 3.01 44.86
CA SER A 643 -9.21 4.11 43.90
C SER A 643 -9.87 3.63 42.60
N VAL A 644 -10.88 4.36 42.14
CA VAL A 644 -11.59 4.10 40.89
C VAL A 644 -11.22 5.19 39.89
N THR A 645 -10.86 4.78 38.67
CA THR A 645 -10.62 5.67 37.54
C THR A 645 -11.58 5.29 36.44
N LEU A 646 -12.37 6.26 35.97
CA LEU A 646 -13.16 6.17 34.75
C LEU A 646 -12.56 7.13 33.73
N GLY A 647 -12.46 6.70 32.48
CA GLY A 647 -12.00 7.50 31.36
C GLY A 647 -12.87 7.21 30.15
N LEU A 648 -13.19 8.25 29.39
CA LEU A 648 -13.85 8.19 28.10
C LEU A 648 -13.15 9.22 27.22
N ALA A 649 -12.55 8.78 26.13
CA ALA A 649 -11.91 9.67 25.17
C ALA A 649 -12.22 9.23 23.75
N GLY A 650 -12.33 10.17 22.82
CA GLY A 650 -12.62 9.86 21.43
C GLY A 650 -12.70 11.11 20.58
N THR A 651 -12.89 10.88 19.28
CA THR A 651 -13.03 11.90 18.26
C THR A 651 -14.34 11.65 17.53
N LYS A 652 -15.13 12.71 17.38
CA LYS A 652 -16.24 12.76 16.44
C LYS A 652 -15.81 13.62 15.25
N MET A 653 -15.81 13.06 14.06
CA MET A 653 -15.56 13.79 12.82
C MET A 653 -16.88 14.33 12.27
N ASP A 654 -16.93 15.61 11.94
CA ASP A 654 -18.11 16.27 11.37
C ASP A 654 -18.00 16.41 9.84
N LYS A 655 -16.76 16.43 9.32
CA LYS A 655 -16.47 16.64 7.89
C LYS A 655 -15.13 16.02 7.50
N LEU A 656 -15.08 15.41 6.33
CA LEU A 656 -13.87 15.00 5.62
C LEU A 656 -14.15 15.08 4.12
N ASP A 657 -13.66 16.13 3.47
CA ASP A 657 -13.96 16.43 2.06
C ASP A 657 -12.64 16.63 1.29
N ARG A 658 -12.57 16.07 0.08
CA ARG A 658 -11.49 16.26 -0.88
C ARG A 658 -11.97 17.03 -2.11
N PHE A 659 -11.07 17.78 -2.73
CA PHE A 659 -11.34 18.58 -3.92
C PHE A 659 -10.21 18.37 -4.92
N PHE A 660 -10.40 17.47 -5.88
CA PHE A 660 -9.36 17.11 -6.85
C PHE A 660 -9.13 18.17 -7.94
N ASP A 661 -10.18 18.83 -8.43
CA ASP A 661 -10.08 19.84 -9.51
C ASP A 661 -9.81 21.24 -8.94
N VAL A 662 -8.57 21.73 -9.10
CA VAL A 662 -8.16 23.11 -8.75
C VAL A 662 -8.97 24.19 -9.48
N THR A 663 -9.62 23.85 -10.60
CA THR A 663 -10.41 24.79 -11.41
C THR A 663 -11.91 24.79 -11.06
N ASP A 664 -12.39 23.78 -10.34
CA ASP A 664 -13.76 23.66 -9.87
C ASP A 664 -13.84 23.37 -8.36
N PRO A 665 -13.90 24.42 -7.52
CA PRO A 665 -13.99 24.26 -6.07
C PRO A 665 -15.36 23.75 -5.59
N THR A 666 -16.28 23.40 -6.50
CA THR A 666 -17.59 22.83 -6.17
C THR A 666 -17.66 21.31 -6.39
N ALA A 667 -16.66 20.73 -7.05
CA ALA A 667 -16.49 19.28 -7.16
C ALA A 667 -15.92 18.75 -5.84
N VAL A 668 -16.81 18.44 -4.91
CA VAL A 668 -16.50 17.89 -3.59
C VAL A 668 -16.57 16.37 -3.65
N ASP A 669 -15.61 15.72 -3.00
CA ASP A 669 -15.57 14.28 -2.78
C ASP A 669 -15.58 14.00 -1.26
N PRO A 670 -16.74 13.66 -0.67
CA PRO A 670 -16.89 13.45 0.76
C PRO A 670 -16.48 12.04 1.17
N GLU A 671 -15.49 11.91 2.06
CA GLU A 671 -14.95 10.59 2.44
C GLU A 671 -15.42 10.12 3.83
N LEU A 672 -16.19 10.95 4.54
CA LEU A 672 -16.68 10.59 5.86
C LEU A 672 -17.68 9.43 5.77
N GLY A 673 -17.40 8.33 6.47
CA GLY A 673 -18.20 7.10 6.44
C GLY A 673 -17.68 6.04 5.48
N GLU A 674 -16.65 6.35 4.68
CA GLU A 674 -15.96 5.35 3.87
C GLU A 674 -15.13 4.38 4.71
N LEU A 675 -14.58 3.36 4.07
CA LEU A 675 -13.78 2.35 4.75
C LEU A 675 -12.62 3.02 5.51
N GLN A 676 -12.50 2.70 6.81
CA GLN A 676 -11.53 3.32 7.75
C GLN A 676 -11.79 4.80 8.11
N ARG A 677 -12.97 5.35 7.78
CA ARG A 677 -13.37 6.74 8.07
C ARG A 677 -14.65 6.83 8.93
N PRO A 678 -14.70 6.19 10.12
CA PRO A 678 -15.88 6.22 10.98
C PRO A 678 -16.17 7.64 11.49
N GLU A 679 -17.46 8.00 11.62
CA GLU A 679 -17.87 9.30 12.18
C GLU A 679 -17.45 9.46 13.64
N LEU A 680 -17.51 8.38 14.42
CA LEU A 680 -17.14 8.37 15.84
C LEU A 680 -16.22 7.18 16.15
N ALA A 681 -15.07 7.47 16.76
CA ALA A 681 -14.19 6.45 17.31
C ALA A 681 -13.70 6.86 18.69
N GLY A 682 -13.62 5.91 19.61
CA GLY A 682 -13.23 6.23 20.97
C GLY A 682 -12.98 5.02 21.86
N ASN A 683 -12.49 5.32 23.06
CA ASN A 683 -12.15 4.34 24.08
C ASN A 683 -12.79 4.71 25.42
N PHE A 684 -13.31 3.72 26.10
CA PHE A 684 -13.71 3.81 27.49
C PHE A 684 -12.81 2.92 28.35
N ASN A 685 -12.32 3.46 29.46
CA ASN A 685 -11.51 2.72 30.42
C ASN A 685 -12.08 2.82 31.84
N ALA A 686 -12.21 1.68 32.50
CA ALA A 686 -12.54 1.61 33.93
C ALA A 686 -11.45 0.85 34.68
N GLY A 687 -10.86 1.48 35.68
CA GLY A 687 -9.82 0.90 36.52
C GLY A 687 -10.22 0.94 37.99
N VAL A 688 -9.96 -0.16 38.70
CA VAL A 688 -10.09 -0.21 40.16
C VAL A 688 -8.77 -0.70 40.73
N GLN A 689 -8.16 0.11 41.59
CA GLN A 689 -6.99 -0.28 42.38
C GLN A 689 -7.37 -0.41 43.85
N PHE A 690 -7.14 -1.58 44.42
CA PHE A 690 -7.38 -1.87 45.83
C PHE A 690 -6.22 -2.68 46.39
N ASP A 691 -5.52 -2.11 47.37
CA ASP A 691 -4.33 -2.72 47.98
C ASP A 691 -3.30 -3.10 46.89
N ARG A 692 -2.94 -4.38 46.79
CA ARG A 692 -2.01 -4.90 45.79
C ARG A 692 -2.64 -5.26 44.44
N PHE A 693 -3.96 -5.16 44.32
CA PHE A 693 -4.72 -5.57 43.14
C PHE A 693 -5.09 -4.37 42.28
N THR A 694 -4.96 -4.52 40.97
CA THR A 694 -5.49 -3.58 39.98
C THR A 694 -6.27 -4.38 38.96
N ILE A 695 -7.52 -3.98 38.71
CA ILE A 695 -8.36 -4.52 37.65
C ILE A 695 -8.62 -3.39 36.67
N ARG A 696 -8.52 -3.67 35.38
CA ARG A 696 -8.82 -2.72 34.31
C ARG A 696 -9.76 -3.38 33.31
N TYR A 697 -10.72 -2.60 32.88
CA TYR A 697 -11.58 -2.87 31.76
C TYR A 697 -11.35 -1.77 30.73
N ALA A 698 -11.19 -2.15 29.47
CA ALA A 698 -11.13 -1.22 28.35
C ALA A 698 -12.17 -1.64 27.32
N MET A 699 -12.76 -0.65 26.65
CA MET A 699 -13.69 -0.83 25.55
C MET A 699 -13.27 0.11 24.44
N GLN A 700 -13.13 -0.41 23.23
CA GLN A 700 -12.98 0.37 22.01
C GLN A 700 -14.33 0.41 21.30
N TYR A 701 -14.69 1.58 20.78
CA TYR A 701 -15.87 1.80 19.96
C TYR A 701 -15.47 2.40 18.61
N MET A 702 -16.12 1.94 17.56
CA MET A 702 -16.02 2.49 16.21
C MET A 702 -17.39 2.46 15.55
N ASP A 703 -17.77 3.58 14.94
CA ASP A 703 -19.05 3.74 14.24
C ASP A 703 -19.11 2.95 12.93
N GLU A 704 -20.28 2.95 12.30
CA GLU A 704 -20.50 2.36 10.97
C GLU A 704 -19.59 3.01 9.90
N MET A 705 -19.21 2.20 8.90
CA MET A 705 -18.36 2.62 7.78
C MET A 705 -18.55 1.71 6.57
N GLY A 706 -18.07 2.11 5.39
CA GLY A 706 -18.04 1.27 4.20
C GLY A 706 -17.29 -0.06 4.41
N LEU A 707 -17.78 -1.15 3.84
CA LEU A 707 -17.08 -2.46 3.80
C LEU A 707 -16.07 -2.58 2.65
N ARG A 708 -16.03 -1.57 1.79
CA ARG A 708 -15.19 -1.48 0.60
C ARG A 708 -14.84 -0.02 0.34
N ASP A 709 -13.77 0.18 -0.41
CA ASP A 709 -13.29 1.41 -1.01
C ASP A 709 -14.25 1.79 -2.14
N VAL A 710 -15.34 2.43 -1.75
CA VAL A 710 -16.42 2.91 -2.61
C VAL A 710 -16.84 4.27 -2.13
N GLU A 711 -17.04 5.20 -3.07
CA GLU A 711 -17.52 6.55 -2.79
C GLU A 711 -18.80 6.49 -1.97
N ILE A 712 -18.82 7.12 -0.80
CA ILE A 712 -19.92 6.97 0.18
C ILE A 712 -21.28 7.39 -0.38
N GLU A 713 -21.33 8.30 -1.36
CA GLU A 713 -22.57 8.75 -1.97
C GLU A 713 -23.14 7.74 -2.97
N THR A 714 -22.28 6.88 -3.53
CA THR A 714 -22.68 5.82 -4.44
C THR A 714 -22.95 4.51 -3.71
N ALA A 715 -22.32 4.27 -2.56
CA ALA A 715 -22.41 3.03 -1.81
C ALA A 715 -23.86 2.57 -1.50
N PRO A 716 -24.79 3.44 -1.04
CA PRO A 716 -26.18 3.05 -0.80
C PRO A 716 -26.93 2.65 -2.08
N ALA A 717 -26.60 3.27 -3.21
CA ALA A 717 -27.24 2.97 -4.50
C ALA A 717 -26.74 1.65 -5.10
N LEU A 718 -25.44 1.38 -4.96
CA LEU A 718 -24.77 0.20 -5.52
C LEU A 718 -24.98 -1.05 -4.67
N TYR A 719 -24.91 -0.93 -3.34
CA TYR A 719 -24.86 -2.08 -2.42
C TYR A 719 -25.99 -2.11 -1.39
N GLY A 720 -26.69 -0.99 -1.20
CA GLY A 720 -27.67 -0.85 -0.11
C GLY A 720 -27.03 -1.06 1.27
N PRO A 721 -27.81 -1.43 2.30
CA PRO A 721 -27.30 -1.62 3.66
C PRO A 721 -26.21 -2.70 3.80
N ALA A 722 -26.08 -3.60 2.83
CA ALA A 722 -25.08 -4.66 2.87
C ALA A 722 -23.67 -4.18 2.52
N GLY A 723 -23.51 -2.93 2.05
CA GLY A 723 -22.21 -2.29 1.80
C GLY A 723 -21.61 -1.56 3.00
N ILE A 724 -22.32 -1.54 4.14
CA ILE A 724 -21.93 -0.81 5.35
C ILE A 724 -21.70 -1.81 6.49
N ALA A 725 -20.58 -1.65 7.19
CA ALA A 725 -20.26 -2.34 8.43
C ALA A 725 -21.10 -1.75 9.57
N ASP A 726 -21.68 -2.61 10.41
CA ASP A 726 -22.32 -2.18 11.65
C ASP A 726 -21.30 -1.56 12.63
N GLU A 727 -21.74 -0.89 13.68
CA GLU A 727 -20.87 -0.41 14.75
C GLU A 727 -20.10 -1.54 15.49
N THR A 728 -18.86 -1.30 15.91
CA THR A 728 -18.00 -2.29 16.59
C THR A 728 -17.70 -1.92 18.04
N TYR A 729 -17.73 -2.93 18.92
CA TYR A 729 -17.34 -2.83 20.32
C TYR A 729 -16.35 -3.94 20.71
N ILE A 730 -15.10 -3.58 21.00
CA ILE A 730 -14.09 -4.53 21.46
C ILE A 730 -13.87 -4.36 22.95
N HIS A 731 -13.98 -5.46 23.71
CA HIS A 731 -13.93 -5.43 25.16
C HIS A 731 -12.74 -6.21 25.72
N ASP A 732 -11.92 -5.53 26.52
CA ASP A 732 -10.74 -6.09 27.17
C ASP A 732 -10.85 -6.04 28.69
N ILE A 733 -10.32 -7.07 29.35
CA ILE A 733 -10.19 -7.09 30.81
C ILE A 733 -8.82 -7.59 31.23
N SER A 734 -8.17 -6.86 32.13
CA SER A 734 -6.88 -7.25 32.68
C SER A 734 -6.81 -7.07 34.19
N ALA A 735 -5.97 -7.86 34.81
CA ALA A 735 -5.68 -7.80 36.23
C ALA A 735 -4.17 -7.81 36.48
N ARG A 736 -3.78 -7.12 37.55
CA ARG A 736 -2.40 -7.00 38.00
C ARG A 736 -2.34 -7.17 39.51
N ILE A 737 -1.32 -7.87 39.98
CA ILE A 737 -1.04 -8.11 41.38
C ILE A 737 0.40 -7.71 41.67
N ASN A 738 0.60 -6.71 42.52
CA ASN A 738 1.92 -6.35 43.03
C ASN A 738 2.25 -7.27 44.22
N ILE A 739 3.10 -8.27 44.01
CA ILE A 739 3.47 -9.21 45.08
C ILE A 739 4.41 -8.53 46.07
N THR A 740 5.36 -7.76 45.53
CA THR A 740 6.30 -6.90 46.26
C THR A 740 6.58 -5.67 45.39
N ASP A 741 7.39 -4.73 45.90
CA ASP A 741 7.87 -3.58 45.10
C ASP A 741 8.75 -4.00 43.90
N ARG A 742 9.24 -5.24 43.89
CA ARG A 742 10.14 -5.77 42.85
C ARG A 742 9.46 -6.70 41.86
N TYR A 743 8.39 -7.37 42.27
CA TYR A 743 7.75 -8.44 41.51
C TYR A 743 6.26 -8.16 41.32
N ARG A 744 5.84 -8.18 40.07
CA ARG A 744 4.44 -7.97 39.67
C ARG A 744 4.02 -9.05 38.68
N ILE A 745 2.88 -9.66 38.92
CA ILE A 745 2.22 -10.54 37.94
C ILE A 745 1.06 -9.76 37.31
N PHE A 746 0.88 -9.91 36.00
CA PHE A 746 -0.26 -9.37 35.28
C PHE A 746 -0.78 -10.37 34.25
N GLY A 747 -2.04 -10.25 33.89
CA GLY A 747 -2.65 -11.06 32.83
C GLY A 747 -4.03 -10.55 32.49
N GLY A 748 -4.62 -11.05 31.42
CA GLY A 748 -5.90 -10.57 30.95
C GLY A 748 -6.43 -11.36 29.76
N VAL A 749 -7.57 -10.90 29.28
CA VAL A 749 -8.26 -11.37 28.08
C VAL A 749 -8.59 -10.15 27.25
N ASN A 750 -8.05 -10.10 26.05
CA ASN A 750 -8.45 -9.12 25.05
C ASN A 750 -9.60 -9.70 24.22
N ASN A 751 -10.51 -8.83 23.79
CA ASN A 751 -11.69 -9.17 23.00
C ASN A 751 -12.51 -10.35 23.61
N PHE A 752 -12.86 -10.27 24.90
CA PHE A 752 -13.49 -11.39 25.60
C PHE A 752 -14.93 -11.69 25.17
N THR A 753 -15.54 -10.80 24.38
CA THR A 753 -16.84 -11.00 23.73
C THR A 753 -16.74 -11.73 22.39
N ASP A 754 -15.51 -12.00 21.93
CA ASP A 754 -15.23 -12.64 20.65
C ASP A 754 -15.79 -11.85 19.47
N GLU A 755 -15.68 -10.52 19.53
CA GLU A 755 -16.08 -9.63 18.44
C GLU A 755 -15.21 -9.91 17.22
N THR A 756 -15.83 -10.20 16.08
CA THR A 756 -15.11 -10.49 14.85
C THR A 756 -14.86 -9.19 14.09
N PRO A 757 -13.65 -8.96 13.54
CA PRO A 757 -13.43 -7.81 12.67
C PRO A 757 -14.35 -7.89 11.44
N PHE A 758 -14.63 -6.75 10.84
CA PHE A 758 -15.37 -6.71 9.60
C PHE A 758 -14.57 -7.42 8.50
N LEU A 759 -15.27 -8.23 7.70
CA LEU A 759 -14.71 -8.75 6.46
C LEU A 759 -14.80 -7.64 5.41
N THR A 760 -13.84 -6.72 5.44
CA THR A 760 -13.66 -5.72 4.39
C THR A 760 -12.64 -6.24 3.38
N GLU A 761 -12.43 -5.53 2.27
CA GLU A 761 -11.34 -5.90 1.34
C GLU A 761 -9.94 -5.70 1.97
N PHE A 762 -9.87 -4.99 3.10
CA PHE A 762 -8.71 -4.92 3.97
C PHE A 762 -8.98 -5.61 5.32
N ALA A 763 -7.94 -6.10 6.00
CA ALA A 763 -8.08 -6.57 7.38
C ALA A 763 -8.17 -5.35 8.32
N PHE A 764 -9.37 -4.85 8.62
CA PHE A 764 -9.57 -3.67 9.47
C PHE A 764 -10.75 -3.83 10.46
N PRO A 765 -10.59 -3.48 11.75
CA PRO A 765 -9.36 -3.05 12.42
C PRO A 765 -8.33 -4.19 12.54
N VAL A 766 -7.04 -3.86 12.44
CA VAL A 766 -5.95 -4.84 12.59
C VAL A 766 -5.78 -5.19 14.07
N SER A 767 -6.36 -6.32 14.51
CA SER A 767 -6.19 -6.87 15.87
C SER A 767 -6.08 -8.40 15.76
N PRO A 768 -5.40 -9.09 16.71
CA PRO A 768 -5.56 -10.54 16.84
C PRO A 768 -7.05 -10.91 16.84
N ILE A 769 -7.43 -11.80 15.93
CA ILE A 769 -8.82 -12.23 15.73
C ILE A 769 -9.28 -13.02 16.95
N GLY A 770 -10.46 -12.67 17.45
CA GLY A 770 -11.13 -13.36 18.54
C GLY A 770 -10.48 -13.17 19.91
N THR A 771 -10.82 -14.05 20.83
CA THR A 771 -10.43 -13.95 22.24
C THR A 771 -8.95 -14.29 22.47
N PHE A 772 -8.16 -13.34 23.00
CA PHE A 772 -6.72 -13.53 23.27
C PHE A 772 -6.36 -13.46 24.76
N PHE A 773 -5.72 -14.51 25.28
CA PHE A 773 -5.29 -14.61 26.68
C PHE A 773 -3.81 -14.32 26.85
N PHE A 774 -3.43 -13.54 27.86
CA PHE A 774 -2.03 -13.27 28.17
C PHE A 774 -1.72 -13.30 29.67
N LEU A 775 -0.45 -13.60 29.98
CA LEU A 775 0.11 -13.62 31.33
C LEU A 775 1.58 -13.19 31.30
N GLY A 776 1.99 -12.34 32.24
CA GLY A 776 3.35 -11.83 32.34
C GLY A 776 3.82 -11.56 33.77
N LEU A 777 5.14 -11.36 33.90
CA LEU A 777 5.85 -11.10 35.15
C LEU A 777 6.86 -9.95 34.93
N ASP A 778 6.73 -8.87 35.69
CA ASP A 778 7.74 -7.80 35.74
C ASP A 778 8.65 -8.02 36.96
N ALA A 779 9.97 -7.86 36.76
CA ALA A 779 10.98 -7.92 37.81
C ALA A 779 11.96 -6.74 37.71
N ASN A 780 12.01 -5.89 38.74
CA ASN A 780 12.93 -4.76 38.85
C ASN A 780 14.09 -5.08 39.81
N PHE A 781 15.34 -4.93 39.35
CA PHE A 781 16.56 -5.33 40.08
C PHE A 781 17.42 -4.15 40.51
#